data_AF-A0A9D7X627-F1
#
_entry.id   AF-A0A9D7X627-F1
#
_cell.length_a   1.000
_cell.length_b   1.000
_cell.length_c   1.000
_cell.angle_alpha   90.00
_cell.angle_beta   90.00
_cell.angle_gamma   90.00
#
_symmetry.space_group_name_H-M   'P 1'
#
loop_
_entity.id
_entity.type
_entity.pdbx_description
1 polymer ?
#
loop_
_entity_poly.entity_id
_entity_poly.type
_entity_poly.pdbx_seq_one_letter_code
_entity_poly.pdbx_strand_id
1 'polypeptide(L)'
;MNTRSLGVLLVTCLAWSTACAQEPGPDLTELPGWIHAALTGDPEPKAAKSIIKPMHTNAFIGTWTLRDKYGRRIHYWGDQHRLIFREMRDTVTTARITVVDLQSNVKVKMSPSKEMTHITLEDLKLEQAGYFYELFNDTVIATGRTENVMGQTCEVLLGANSNKDTTTYYRTTVHPKLFADLKVWAVWLCREGNLEYLSAFSDRNAGSSLRVKWKNQGYSTTAGDWYFEEITPGKQPMPVLPWRPNRIIEERFLFTNNARLGRLPDWMRERINRLPAVKPLVQSTPPAVDRGLPDNRFVGNFTAQTMTRYIDEHKDTTEQYANYTYWADERRAVISVDAPHEKGITLYMVDLDNDVAVAAYNEGHSYVIPRLYIGTLERVGIPELMEGIGIELVPMARYRTILGERCELHVSMERWAGHYWYPEHPTPNPVLDMVRWMQPGYIQSHHMKHFEDLLAFAAKGRPMPYAVNGTYLTSFKPGKVPPPAMDLSNYRVMDERFRDFEQERQEYERDKARQQAISIDHWDDVVVPVDEGDSTPKETEPVIEEAPLPGPPPPVVPVCPSNLAHDQEQQASCCLAAGGLRHQGNAQPIAIPAWMQPYFAEGSTTILPAGDRGPVKHNSFIGSYTARMTIHDTLDGITQMLYLSAWQDSTRGVMQLELVRGLPHTIWFADIGANTGVVANAIGRKAVVSDLHRVLLVDRLREPGKIREFAPLHLEATGRIDTIAGMPCTQYDLIEGRDTMDTWTAAIAPSPFADGPAWIPLNEGPLKTFRLLWKFGDTVVFRFQLVPLLTLELLEYHPGASTPPRIDLGRYDVIPVTALGSTSGRP
;
A
#
# COMPACT_ATOMS: atom_id res chain seq x y z
N MET A 1 -48.53 42.29 -41.95
CA MET A 1 -48.63 43.30 -40.87
C MET A 1 -48.26 42.63 -39.55
N ASN A 2 -47.75 43.41 -38.61
CA ASN A 2 -47.46 43.05 -37.20
C ASN A 2 -48.66 42.34 -36.51
N THR A 3 -48.53 41.61 -35.39
CA THR A 3 -47.59 41.78 -34.25
C THR A 3 -47.53 40.53 -33.34
N ARG A 4 -46.35 40.21 -32.78
CA ARG A 4 -46.03 39.80 -31.36
C ARG A 4 -46.86 38.69 -30.66
N SER A 5 -46.32 37.79 -29.81
CA SER A 5 -44.98 37.71 -29.18
C SER A 5 -44.71 36.35 -28.47
N LEU A 6 -43.42 36.03 -28.29
CA LEU A 6 -42.78 35.15 -27.28
C LEU A 6 -43.16 33.65 -27.16
N GLY A 7 -42.12 32.80 -27.10
CA GLY A 7 -42.21 31.38 -26.75
C GLY A 7 -40.94 30.60 -27.13
N VAL A 8 -39.83 30.83 -26.43
CA VAL A 8 -38.53 30.20 -26.74
C VAL A 8 -38.55 28.71 -26.37
N LEU A 9 -38.17 27.85 -27.31
CA LEU A 9 -37.81 26.45 -27.03
C LEU A 9 -36.66 26.04 -27.96
N LEU A 10 -35.44 26.20 -27.45
CA LEU A 10 -34.22 25.79 -28.13
C LEU A 10 -33.95 24.31 -27.83
N VAL A 11 -33.63 23.53 -28.85
CA VAL A 11 -33.37 22.09 -28.72
C VAL A 11 -32.07 21.86 -27.96
N THR A 12 -32.15 21.42 -26.70
CA THR A 12 -31.00 20.87 -25.97
C THR A 12 -30.76 19.43 -26.40
N CYS A 13 -29.99 19.25 -27.47
CA CYS A 13 -29.34 17.96 -27.74
C CYS A 13 -28.44 17.63 -26.54
N LEU A 14 -28.80 16.57 -25.82
CA LEU A 14 -28.03 16.00 -24.71
C LEU A 14 -26.75 15.35 -25.23
N ALA A 15 -25.78 16.17 -25.60
CA ALA A 15 -24.38 15.76 -25.56
C ALA A 15 -24.02 15.54 -24.09
N TRP A 16 -24.10 14.31 -23.61
CA TRP A 16 -23.44 13.89 -22.37
C TRP A 16 -21.93 13.86 -22.60
N SER A 17 -21.35 15.05 -22.74
CA SER A 17 -19.95 15.25 -22.41
C SER A 17 -19.82 14.97 -20.91
N THR A 18 -19.37 13.77 -20.57
CA THR A 18 -18.81 13.50 -19.25
C THR A 18 -17.57 14.38 -19.09
N ALA A 19 -17.79 15.59 -18.61
CA ALA A 19 -16.74 16.42 -18.06
C ALA A 19 -16.25 15.69 -16.81
N CYS A 20 -15.29 14.77 -16.99
CA CYS A 20 -14.46 14.28 -15.91
C CYS A 20 -13.91 15.51 -15.21
N ALA A 21 -14.38 15.75 -13.98
CA ALA A 21 -13.97 16.91 -13.20
C ALA A 21 -12.44 16.83 -13.07
N GLN A 22 -11.76 17.73 -13.76
CA GLN A 22 -10.33 17.91 -13.62
C GLN A 22 -10.11 18.28 -12.15
N GLU A 23 -9.28 17.53 -11.44
CA GLU A 23 -9.02 17.80 -10.03
C GLU A 23 -8.63 19.28 -9.88
N PRO A 24 -9.14 19.99 -8.85
CA PRO A 24 -8.70 21.35 -8.63
C PRO A 24 -7.19 21.34 -8.49
N GLY A 25 -6.53 22.20 -9.27
CA GLY A 25 -5.09 22.35 -9.23
C GLY A 25 -4.61 22.68 -7.80
N PRO A 26 -3.32 22.49 -7.52
CA PRO A 26 -2.75 22.80 -6.21
C PRO A 26 -3.14 24.20 -5.73
N ASP A 27 -3.45 24.35 -4.44
CA ASP A 27 -3.68 25.68 -3.88
C ASP A 27 -2.31 26.35 -3.64
N LEU A 28 -1.81 26.96 -4.71
CA LEU A 28 -0.51 27.62 -4.72
C LEU A 28 -0.46 28.79 -3.72
N THR A 29 -1.59 29.31 -3.24
CA THR A 29 -1.64 30.49 -2.35
C THR A 29 -1.03 30.23 -0.96
N GLU A 30 -0.92 28.96 -0.56
CA GLU A 30 -0.24 28.53 0.67
C GLU A 30 1.28 28.33 0.50
N LEU A 31 1.82 28.50 -0.70
CA LEU A 31 3.26 28.39 -0.94
C LEU A 31 4.02 29.64 -0.47
N PRO A 32 5.34 29.54 -0.21
CA PRO A 32 6.20 30.69 -0.03
C PRO A 32 6.06 31.63 -1.23
N GLY A 33 5.83 32.93 -0.98
CA GLY A 33 5.47 33.89 -2.05
C GLY A 33 6.43 33.91 -3.23
N TRP A 34 7.72 33.69 -2.98
CA TRP A 34 8.75 33.59 -4.01
C TRP A 34 8.66 32.31 -4.87
N ILE A 35 8.21 31.18 -4.30
CA ILE A 35 7.94 29.93 -5.05
C ILE A 35 6.66 30.11 -5.87
N HIS A 36 5.61 30.72 -5.29
CA HIS A 36 4.39 31.07 -6.03
C HIS A 36 4.73 31.92 -7.26
N ALA A 37 5.43 33.04 -7.07
CA ALA A 37 5.81 33.94 -8.15
C ALA A 37 6.70 33.26 -9.21
N ALA A 38 7.61 32.38 -8.80
CA ALA A 38 8.45 31.64 -9.72
C ALA A 38 7.65 30.64 -10.59
N LEU A 39 6.64 29.97 -10.03
CA LEU A 39 5.80 28.99 -10.73
C LEU A 39 4.72 29.62 -11.62
N THR A 40 4.11 30.72 -11.17
CA THR A 40 2.94 31.34 -11.82
C THR A 40 3.32 32.51 -12.73
N GLY A 41 4.40 33.23 -12.42
CA GLY A 41 4.71 34.53 -13.02
C GLY A 41 3.95 35.70 -12.38
N ASP A 42 3.02 35.44 -11.46
CA ASP A 42 2.26 36.46 -10.73
C ASP A 42 3.13 37.12 -9.64
N PRO A 43 2.83 38.38 -9.26
CA PRO A 43 3.51 39.03 -8.13
C PRO A 43 3.33 38.23 -6.84
N GLU A 44 4.36 38.24 -5.97
CA GLU A 44 4.33 37.49 -4.70
C GLU A 44 3.05 37.81 -3.90
N PRO A 45 2.18 36.82 -3.60
CA PRO A 45 1.02 37.05 -2.77
C PRO A 45 1.46 37.53 -1.38
N LYS A 46 0.63 38.33 -0.71
CA LYS A 46 0.90 38.74 0.68
C LYS A 46 1.14 37.50 1.53
N ALA A 47 2.39 37.32 1.97
CA ALA A 47 2.84 36.09 2.62
C ALA A 47 1.85 35.63 3.68
N ALA A 48 1.26 34.45 3.48
CA ALA A 48 0.63 33.72 4.55
C ALA A 48 1.65 33.62 5.69
N LYS A 49 1.28 34.05 6.90
CA LYS A 49 2.18 33.94 8.04
C LYS A 49 2.44 32.45 8.25
N SER A 50 3.66 31.99 7.97
CA SER A 50 4.07 30.64 8.33
C SER A 50 3.85 30.48 9.84
N ILE A 51 2.90 29.62 10.19
CA ILE A 51 2.62 29.20 11.57
C ILE A 51 3.72 28.22 12.03
N ILE A 52 4.51 27.70 11.08
CA ILE A 52 5.53 26.68 11.26
C ILE A 52 6.85 27.35 11.69
N LYS A 53 7.45 26.83 12.77
CA LYS A 53 8.79 27.21 13.20
C LYS A 53 9.81 26.81 12.11
N PRO A 54 10.74 27.71 11.69
CA PRO A 54 11.79 27.36 10.72
C PRO A 54 12.53 26.08 11.13
N MET A 55 12.74 25.17 10.17
CA MET A 55 13.38 23.88 10.44
C MET A 55 14.84 24.07 10.84
N HIS A 56 15.54 24.95 10.13
CA HIS A 56 16.94 25.31 10.38
C HIS A 56 17.24 26.69 9.81
N THR A 57 18.31 27.31 10.29
CA THR A 57 18.93 28.50 9.68
C THR A 57 20.39 28.19 9.43
N ASN A 58 20.81 28.14 8.16
CA ASN A 58 22.18 27.80 7.80
C ASN A 58 23.19 28.82 8.35
N ALA A 59 24.30 28.30 8.88
CA ALA A 59 25.48 29.07 9.21
C ALA A 59 26.44 29.23 8.01
N PHE A 60 26.44 28.26 7.08
CA PHE A 60 27.18 28.25 5.83
C PHE A 60 26.35 28.88 4.70
N ILE A 61 26.86 29.99 4.19
CA ILE A 61 26.37 30.66 2.98
C ILE A 61 27.45 30.49 1.91
N GLY A 62 27.08 30.03 0.72
CA GLY A 62 28.01 29.82 -0.39
C GLY A 62 27.66 28.62 -1.25
N THR A 63 28.65 28.14 -1.98
CA THR A 63 28.52 27.05 -2.95
C THR A 63 29.49 25.91 -2.64
N TRP A 64 29.14 24.71 -3.09
CA TRP A 64 30.08 23.58 -3.15
C TRP A 64 29.72 22.64 -4.29
N THR A 65 30.70 21.85 -4.73
CA THR A 65 30.51 20.79 -5.72
C THR A 65 31.03 19.47 -5.13
N LEU A 66 30.16 18.47 -5.06
CA LEU A 66 30.55 17.08 -4.85
C LEU A 66 30.74 16.38 -6.19
N ARG A 67 31.69 15.46 -6.25
CA ARG A 67 31.98 14.63 -7.41
C ARG A 67 32.20 13.18 -6.99
N ASP A 68 31.75 12.23 -7.82
CA ASP A 68 32.05 10.81 -7.63
C ASP A 68 33.17 10.31 -8.57
N LYS A 69 33.70 9.12 -8.28
CA LYS A 69 34.72 8.47 -9.12
C LYS A 69 34.28 8.17 -10.57
N TYR A 70 32.98 8.20 -10.86
CA TYR A 70 32.41 7.97 -12.19
C TYR A 70 32.15 9.27 -12.97
N GLY A 71 32.38 10.44 -12.37
CA GLY A 71 32.21 11.75 -12.98
C GLY A 71 30.83 12.39 -12.77
N ARG A 72 29.93 11.77 -12.00
CA ARG A 72 28.68 12.42 -11.57
C ARG A 72 29.01 13.58 -10.63
N ARG A 73 28.18 14.63 -10.68
CA ARG A 73 28.35 15.84 -9.86
C ARG A 73 27.05 16.25 -9.17
N ILE A 74 27.19 16.83 -7.99
CA ILE A 74 26.12 17.55 -7.29
C ILE A 74 26.63 18.95 -7.01
N HIS A 75 26.02 19.96 -7.63
CA HIS A 75 26.30 21.35 -7.34
C HIS A 75 25.30 21.90 -6.32
N TYR A 76 25.79 22.70 -5.38
CA TYR A 76 24.99 23.32 -4.33
C TYR A 76 25.14 24.84 -4.33
N TRP A 77 24.03 25.52 -4.09
CA TRP A 77 23.96 26.92 -3.68
C TRP A 77 23.12 27.03 -2.41
N GLY A 78 23.61 27.78 -1.42
CA GLY A 78 22.91 27.96 -0.16
C GLY A 78 23.03 29.37 0.41
N ASP A 79 21.92 29.87 0.94
CA ASP A 79 21.88 30.99 1.88
C ASP A 79 21.35 30.53 3.25
N GLN A 80 20.92 31.47 4.10
CA GLN A 80 20.40 31.19 5.44
C GLN A 80 19.16 30.30 5.46
N HIS A 81 18.32 30.36 4.42
CA HIS A 81 17.00 29.71 4.38
C HIS A 81 16.74 28.92 3.10
N ARG A 82 17.50 29.13 2.03
CA ARG A 82 17.28 28.51 0.72
C ARG A 82 18.46 27.63 0.32
N LEU A 83 18.15 26.42 -0.16
CA LEU A 83 19.12 25.48 -0.75
C LEU A 83 18.71 25.17 -2.18
N ILE A 84 19.68 25.04 -3.08
CA ILE A 84 19.49 24.53 -4.44
C ILE A 84 20.54 23.45 -4.68
N PHE A 85 20.09 22.25 -5.00
CA PHE A 85 20.92 21.13 -5.46
C PHE A 85 20.67 20.90 -6.95
N ARG A 86 21.74 20.72 -7.72
CA ARG A 86 21.68 20.33 -9.13
C ARG A 86 22.46 19.03 -9.30
N GLU A 87 21.73 17.93 -9.45
CA GLU A 87 22.31 16.62 -9.74
C GLU A 87 22.57 16.50 -11.24
N MET A 88 23.81 16.17 -11.60
CA MET A 88 24.28 16.04 -12.97
C MET A 88 24.54 14.57 -13.28
N ARG A 89 23.94 14.06 -14.36
CA ARG A 89 24.14 12.67 -14.82
C ARG A 89 25.55 12.48 -15.40
N ASP A 90 26.03 13.50 -16.09
CA ASP A 90 27.33 13.62 -16.73
C ASP A 90 27.80 15.08 -16.63
N THR A 91 28.81 15.51 -17.38
CA THR A 91 29.35 16.88 -17.29
C THR A 91 28.42 17.99 -17.79
N VAL A 92 27.36 17.67 -18.54
CA VAL A 92 26.48 18.65 -19.21
C VAL A 92 24.98 18.41 -18.95
N THR A 93 24.55 17.18 -18.69
CA THR A 93 23.14 16.81 -18.51
C THR A 93 22.71 16.94 -17.06
N THR A 94 21.85 17.92 -16.77
CA THR A 94 21.13 17.99 -15.47
C THR A 94 20.13 16.84 -15.39
N ALA A 95 20.24 15.99 -14.37
CA ALA A 95 19.29 14.91 -14.09
C ALA A 95 18.09 15.39 -13.27
N ARG A 96 18.36 16.25 -12.27
CA ARG A 96 17.37 16.73 -11.31
C ARG A 96 17.83 18.05 -10.69
N ILE A 97 16.88 18.92 -10.37
CA ILE A 97 17.10 20.10 -9.53
C ILE A 97 16.20 19.96 -8.31
N THR A 98 16.76 20.10 -7.11
CA THR A 98 16.01 20.09 -5.85
C THR A 98 16.20 21.44 -5.18
N VAL A 99 15.12 22.16 -4.95
CA VAL A 99 15.10 23.46 -4.27
C VAL A 99 14.45 23.28 -2.90
N VAL A 100 14.98 23.92 -1.87
CA VAL A 100 14.52 23.77 -0.49
C VAL A 100 14.36 25.14 0.17
N ASP A 101 13.23 25.34 0.85
CA ASP A 101 12.97 26.49 1.73
C ASP A 101 12.89 25.99 3.18
N LEU A 102 13.96 26.22 3.95
CA LEU A 102 14.10 25.80 5.35
C LEU A 102 13.18 26.59 6.31
N GLN A 103 12.77 27.80 5.90
CA GLN A 103 11.90 28.66 6.70
C GLN A 103 10.44 28.20 6.61
N SER A 104 10.05 27.65 5.47
CA SER A 104 8.67 27.28 5.12
C SER A 104 8.46 25.77 5.09
N ASN A 105 9.52 24.97 5.29
CA ASN A 105 9.51 23.51 5.25
C ASN A 105 9.10 22.92 3.88
N VAL A 106 9.37 23.64 2.78
CA VAL A 106 8.98 23.23 1.42
C VAL A 106 10.18 22.73 0.63
N LYS A 107 9.97 21.69 -0.18
CA LYS A 107 10.93 21.13 -1.12
C LYS A 107 10.29 21.06 -2.50
N VAL A 108 10.97 21.57 -3.52
CA VAL A 108 10.54 21.56 -4.92
C VAL A 108 11.51 20.69 -5.72
N LYS A 109 11.03 19.63 -6.35
CA LYS A 109 11.81 18.83 -7.31
C LYS A 109 11.46 19.26 -8.72
N MET A 110 12.47 19.42 -9.57
CA MET A 110 12.33 19.66 -11.00
C MET A 110 13.07 18.57 -11.75
N SER A 111 12.39 17.92 -12.69
CA SER A 111 12.98 16.98 -13.64
C SER A 111 12.99 17.64 -15.03
N PRO A 112 14.08 18.33 -15.43
CA PRO A 112 14.17 18.97 -16.73
C PRO A 112 14.36 17.92 -17.84
N SER A 113 13.41 17.85 -18.77
CA SER A 113 13.57 17.12 -20.04
C SER A 113 13.63 18.10 -21.21
N LYS A 114 13.92 17.63 -22.43
CA LYS A 114 14.03 18.49 -23.63
C LYS A 114 12.72 19.21 -23.99
N GLU A 115 11.57 18.66 -23.61
CA GLU A 115 10.24 19.12 -24.02
C GLU A 115 9.33 19.49 -22.84
N MET A 116 9.59 18.94 -21.64
CA MET A 116 8.75 19.15 -20.46
C MET A 116 9.59 19.35 -19.20
N THR A 117 9.26 20.38 -18.42
CA THR A 117 9.67 20.45 -17.02
C THR A 117 8.53 19.95 -16.14
N HIS A 118 8.77 18.84 -15.45
CA HIS A 118 7.89 18.35 -14.38
C HIS A 118 8.34 18.94 -13.05
N ILE A 119 7.41 19.55 -12.32
CA ILE A 119 7.66 20.09 -10.98
C ILE A 119 6.80 19.34 -9.95
N THR A 120 7.44 18.85 -8.89
CA THR A 120 6.77 18.24 -7.72
C THR A 120 7.03 19.09 -6.49
N LEU A 121 5.98 19.39 -5.73
CA LEU A 121 6.00 20.14 -4.47
C LEU A 121 5.79 19.19 -3.29
N GLU A 122 6.71 19.17 -2.33
CA GLU A 122 6.71 18.27 -1.17
C GLU A 122 6.99 19.03 0.12
N ASP A 123 6.55 18.47 1.24
CA ASP A 123 7.07 18.88 2.55
C ASP A 123 8.48 18.32 2.75
N LEU A 124 9.37 19.13 3.31
CA LEU A 124 10.75 18.74 3.62
C LEU A 124 10.79 17.81 4.83
N LYS A 125 10.10 18.18 5.92
CA LYS A 125 10.00 17.43 7.18
C LYS A 125 8.54 17.20 7.60
N LEU A 126 8.26 15.99 8.07
CA LEU A 126 7.01 15.59 8.73
C LEU A 126 7.33 15.14 10.16
N GLU A 127 6.72 15.74 11.19
CA GLU A 127 7.19 15.54 12.58
C GLU A 127 7.06 14.10 13.10
N GLN A 128 6.06 13.35 12.61
CA GLN A 128 5.82 11.95 13.00
C GLN A 128 6.54 10.94 12.09
N ALA A 129 7.15 11.38 10.99
CA ALA A 129 8.09 10.55 10.26
C ALA A 129 9.44 10.61 10.98
N GLY A 130 9.95 9.46 11.40
CA GLY A 130 11.33 9.32 11.84
C GLY A 130 12.27 9.17 10.66
N TYR A 131 13.10 10.18 10.45
CA TYR A 131 14.06 10.18 9.37
C TYR A 131 15.28 9.39 9.83
N PHE A 132 15.63 8.34 9.09
CA PHE A 132 16.82 7.58 9.38
C PHE A 132 18.02 8.45 9.07
N TYR A 133 18.79 8.73 10.11
CA TYR A 133 20.22 8.73 9.94
C TYR A 133 20.57 7.31 9.49
N GLU A 134 20.90 7.14 8.21
CA GLU A 134 21.58 5.92 7.77
C GLU A 134 22.86 5.82 8.58
N LEU A 135 22.93 4.81 9.45
CA LEU A 135 24.13 4.53 10.22
C LEU A 135 25.11 3.85 9.27
N PHE A 136 25.92 4.67 8.60
CA PHE A 136 26.99 4.17 7.74
C PHE A 136 27.94 3.25 8.53
N ASN A 137 28.06 3.47 9.85
CA ASN A 137 28.87 2.66 10.76
C ASN A 137 28.34 2.70 12.20
N ASP A 138 28.43 1.56 12.88
CA ASP A 138 28.22 1.44 14.32
C ASP A 138 29.50 1.82 15.10
N THR A 139 30.67 1.60 14.49
CA THR A 139 31.99 1.88 15.09
C THR A 139 32.92 2.54 14.06
N VAL A 140 33.89 3.33 14.55
CA VAL A 140 34.92 3.98 13.72
C VAL A 140 36.27 3.87 14.41
N ILE A 141 37.31 3.45 13.66
CA ILE A 141 38.69 3.35 14.12
C ILE A 141 39.61 4.22 13.26
N ALA A 142 40.61 4.86 13.88
CA ALA A 142 41.64 5.58 13.15
C ALA A 142 42.64 4.59 12.52
N THR A 143 42.97 4.75 11.25
CA THR A 143 43.93 3.84 10.57
C THR A 143 45.39 4.28 10.72
N GLY A 144 45.67 5.35 11.48
CA GLY A 144 47.00 5.96 11.61
C GLY A 144 47.55 6.58 10.31
N ARG A 145 46.73 6.72 9.26
CA ARG A 145 47.12 7.29 7.96
C ARG A 145 46.52 8.68 7.78
N THR A 146 47.20 9.49 6.96
CA THR A 146 46.67 10.76 6.45
C THR A 146 46.75 10.80 4.93
N GLU A 147 45.81 11.49 4.29
CA GLU A 147 45.77 11.69 2.83
C GLU A 147 45.29 13.12 2.53
N ASN A 148 45.80 13.72 1.46
CA ASN A 148 45.41 15.07 1.05
C ASN A 148 44.14 15.03 0.19
N VAL A 149 43.10 15.75 0.62
CA VAL A 149 41.84 15.96 -0.11
C VAL A 149 41.56 17.46 -0.17
N MET A 150 41.31 18.01 -1.37
CA MET A 150 41.20 19.47 -1.61
C MET A 150 42.39 20.30 -1.07
N GLY A 151 43.61 19.73 -1.07
CA GLY A 151 44.78 20.38 -0.48
C GLY A 151 44.78 20.46 1.05
N GLN A 152 43.84 19.80 1.73
CA GLN A 152 43.79 19.65 3.18
C GLN A 152 44.25 18.24 3.60
N THR A 153 45.16 18.17 4.57
CA THR A 153 45.56 16.91 5.20
C THR A 153 44.38 16.36 6.00
N CYS A 154 43.81 15.24 5.54
CA CYS A 154 42.71 14.56 6.20
C CYS A 154 43.22 13.31 6.93
N GLU A 155 42.62 12.99 8.08
CA GLU A 155 42.89 11.73 8.78
C GLU A 155 42.00 10.62 8.20
N VAL A 156 42.60 9.46 7.91
CA VAL A 156 41.87 8.33 7.38
C VAL A 156 41.31 7.49 8.53
N LEU A 157 39.98 7.38 8.57
CA LEU A 157 39.27 6.53 9.51
C LEU A 157 38.57 5.40 8.74
N LEU A 158 38.50 4.23 9.36
CA LEU A 158 37.72 3.09 8.87
C LEU A 158 36.53 2.89 9.82
N GLY A 159 35.33 3.07 9.29
CA GLY A 159 34.09 2.70 9.96
C GLY A 159 33.61 1.32 9.52
N ALA A 160 32.92 0.62 10.44
CA ALA A 160 32.27 -0.65 10.20
C ALA A 160 30.88 -0.70 10.87
N ASN A 161 29.93 -1.40 10.24
CA ASN A 161 28.63 -1.72 10.81
C ASN A 161 28.49 -3.22 11.14
N SER A 162 27.41 -3.56 11.83
CA SER A 162 26.97 -4.90 12.21
C SER A 162 26.82 -5.87 11.02
N ASN A 163 26.54 -5.36 9.82
CA ASN A 163 26.50 -6.15 8.57
C ASN A 163 27.88 -6.44 7.98
N LYS A 164 28.97 -5.99 8.62
CA LYS A 164 30.37 -6.03 8.15
C LYS A 164 30.62 -5.19 6.89
N ASP A 165 29.71 -4.28 6.56
CA ASP A 165 30.01 -3.23 5.58
C ASP A 165 31.09 -2.31 6.16
N THR A 166 31.87 -1.69 5.26
CA THR A 166 32.97 -0.81 5.64
C THR A 166 32.95 0.48 4.84
N THR A 167 33.11 1.59 5.57
CA THR A 167 33.16 2.93 5.00
C THR A 167 34.44 3.63 5.44
N THR A 168 35.21 4.14 4.48
CA THR A 168 36.42 4.92 4.73
C THR A 168 36.11 6.41 4.70
N TYR A 169 36.49 7.11 5.77
CA TYR A 169 36.29 8.54 5.96
C TYR A 169 37.62 9.27 5.87
N TYR A 170 37.56 10.45 5.28
CA TYR A 170 38.66 11.40 5.20
C TYR A 170 38.33 12.58 6.10
N ARG A 171 38.53 12.39 7.41
CA ARG A 171 38.13 13.33 8.45
C ARG A 171 38.87 14.66 8.33
N THR A 172 38.13 15.75 8.49
CA THR A 172 38.65 17.12 8.49
C THR A 172 38.11 17.95 9.66
N THR A 173 38.72 19.10 9.89
CA THR A 173 38.24 20.15 10.79
C THR A 173 37.89 21.45 10.06
N VAL A 174 38.13 21.54 8.74
CA VAL A 174 37.79 22.75 7.95
C VAL A 174 36.28 22.86 7.70
N HIS A 175 35.83 24.06 7.34
CA HIS A 175 34.42 24.40 7.08
C HIS A 175 33.42 23.91 8.16
N PRO A 176 33.66 24.13 9.47
CA PRO A 176 32.82 23.56 10.54
C PRO A 176 31.34 23.97 10.44
N LYS A 177 31.04 25.15 9.88
CA LYS A 177 29.67 25.60 9.61
C LYS A 177 28.94 24.72 8.59
N LEU A 178 29.61 24.33 7.50
CA LEU A 178 29.03 23.48 6.44
C LEU A 178 28.62 22.12 7.00
N PHE A 179 29.52 21.47 7.74
CA PHE A 179 29.28 20.15 8.30
C PHE A 179 28.28 20.18 9.47
N ALA A 180 28.23 21.27 10.25
CA ALA A 180 27.17 21.48 11.23
C ALA A 180 25.79 21.60 10.56
N ASP A 181 25.67 22.33 9.45
CA ASP A 181 24.43 22.48 8.70
C ASP A 181 24.00 21.15 8.02
N LEU A 182 24.93 20.47 7.34
CA LEU A 182 24.70 19.14 6.74
C LEU A 182 24.16 18.14 7.77
N LYS A 183 24.74 18.10 8.98
CA LYS A 183 24.28 17.25 10.08
C LYS A 183 22.82 17.52 10.50
N VAL A 184 22.32 18.74 10.29
CA VAL A 184 20.94 19.10 10.63
C VAL A 184 19.98 18.77 9.49
N TRP A 185 20.28 19.15 8.24
CA TRP A 185 19.30 19.07 7.16
C TRP A 185 19.50 17.98 6.10
N ALA A 186 20.68 17.37 5.98
CA ALA A 186 20.90 16.35 4.93
C ALA A 186 19.93 15.17 5.07
N VAL A 187 19.63 14.76 6.31
CA VAL A 187 18.76 13.62 6.63
C VAL A 187 17.33 13.73 6.07
N TRP A 188 16.79 14.95 5.86
CA TRP A 188 15.47 15.15 5.26
C TRP A 188 15.48 15.08 3.73
N LEU A 189 16.68 15.01 3.12
CA LEU A 189 16.88 14.79 1.68
C LEU A 189 17.15 13.31 1.34
N CYS A 190 17.52 12.49 2.33
CA CYS A 190 17.98 11.10 2.19
C CYS A 190 16.89 10.07 1.82
N ARG A 191 16.01 10.36 0.86
CA ARG A 191 15.03 9.39 0.33
C ARG A 191 15.14 9.13 -1.16
N GLU A 192 15.90 9.92 -1.92
CA GLU A 192 16.00 9.76 -3.38
C GLU A 192 17.30 10.30 -3.99
N GLY A 193 17.83 9.57 -4.97
CA GLY A 193 18.94 10.04 -5.82
C GLY A 193 20.28 10.06 -5.10
N ASN A 194 21.24 10.82 -5.63
CA ASN A 194 22.60 10.86 -5.07
C ASN A 194 22.70 11.73 -3.81
N LEU A 195 21.62 12.43 -3.44
CA LEU A 195 21.55 13.25 -2.23
C LEU A 195 21.51 12.39 -0.95
N GLU A 196 21.20 11.09 -1.06
CA GLU A 196 21.23 10.15 0.07
C GLU A 196 22.59 10.11 0.78
N TYR A 197 23.69 10.23 0.03
CA TYR A 197 25.06 10.18 0.54
C TYR A 197 25.51 11.41 1.33
N LEU A 198 24.73 12.50 1.37
CA LEU A 198 25.14 13.73 2.06
C LEU A 198 25.30 13.56 3.57
N SER A 199 24.51 12.69 4.18
CA SER A 199 24.58 12.36 5.62
C SER A 199 25.93 11.75 6.01
N ALA A 200 26.56 10.97 5.11
CA ALA A 200 27.85 10.33 5.34
C ALA A 200 28.99 11.32 5.59
N PHE A 201 28.95 12.50 4.96
CA PHE A 201 29.95 13.56 5.14
C PHE A 201 29.90 14.22 6.53
N SER A 202 28.85 13.94 7.31
CA SER A 202 28.63 14.43 8.67
C SER A 202 28.17 13.31 9.60
N ASP A 203 28.75 12.11 9.43
CA ASP A 203 28.52 10.93 10.27
C ASP A 203 28.80 11.25 11.76
N ARG A 204 27.99 10.67 12.66
CA ARG A 204 28.04 10.97 14.09
C ARG A 204 29.34 10.49 14.76
N ASN A 205 29.92 9.41 14.27
CA ASN A 205 31.06 8.70 14.86
C ASN A 205 32.38 9.09 14.18
N ALA A 206 32.39 9.24 12.85
CA ALA A 206 33.55 9.70 12.08
C ALA A 206 33.72 11.23 12.10
N GLY A 207 32.62 11.98 12.17
CA GLY A 207 32.62 13.45 12.09
C GLY A 207 32.78 13.98 10.65
N SER A 208 33.02 15.28 10.55
CA SER A 208 33.16 16.02 9.28
C SER A 208 34.22 15.38 8.37
N SER A 209 33.86 15.09 7.11
CA SER A 209 34.77 14.47 6.14
C SER A 209 34.77 15.20 4.80
N LEU A 210 35.90 15.26 4.10
CA LEU A 210 35.97 15.83 2.72
C LEU A 210 35.76 14.78 1.62
N ARG A 211 35.87 13.50 1.97
CA ARG A 211 35.63 12.34 1.10
C ARG A 211 35.09 11.19 1.92
N VAL A 212 34.18 10.41 1.33
CA VAL A 212 33.64 9.19 1.91
C VAL A 212 33.58 8.10 0.84
N LYS A 213 33.92 6.86 1.20
CA LYS A 213 34.05 5.74 0.27
C LYS A 213 33.60 4.43 0.90
N TRP A 214 32.77 3.65 0.20
CA TRP A 214 32.27 2.35 0.65
C TRP A 214 32.31 1.33 -0.50
N LYS A 215 32.35 0.04 -0.15
CA LYS A 215 32.44 -1.05 -1.14
C LYS A 215 31.07 -1.62 -1.49
N ASN A 216 30.28 -1.96 -0.49
CA ASN A 216 28.85 -2.22 -0.54
C ASN A 216 28.25 -1.59 0.73
N GLN A 217 26.97 -1.28 0.72
CA GLN A 217 26.17 -1.15 1.93
C GLN A 217 24.91 -1.98 1.72
N GLY A 218 24.38 -2.61 2.77
CA GLY A 218 23.27 -3.57 2.66
C GLY A 218 22.03 -3.12 1.85
N TYR A 219 21.81 -1.81 1.69
CA TYR A 219 20.70 -1.23 0.91
C TYR A 219 21.12 -0.47 -0.35
N SER A 220 22.43 -0.24 -0.58
CA SER A 220 22.95 0.43 -1.78
C SER A 220 23.72 -0.55 -2.68
N THR A 221 23.19 -0.78 -3.87
CA THR A 221 23.73 -1.74 -4.86
C THR A 221 25.04 -1.30 -5.53
N THR A 222 25.58 -0.12 -5.19
CA THR A 222 26.77 0.46 -5.83
C THR A 222 27.82 0.97 -4.85
N ALA A 223 29.08 0.58 -5.11
CA ALA A 223 30.26 1.07 -4.39
C ALA A 223 30.46 2.59 -4.59
N GLY A 224 30.20 3.40 -3.57
CA GLY A 224 30.41 4.84 -3.61
C GLY A 224 31.85 5.29 -3.32
N ASP A 225 32.24 6.40 -3.93
CA ASP A 225 33.49 7.12 -3.66
C ASP A 225 33.23 8.57 -4.07
N TRP A 226 32.80 9.38 -3.10
CA TRP A 226 32.37 10.77 -3.28
C TRP A 226 33.28 11.71 -2.51
N TYR A 227 33.63 12.84 -3.11
CA TYR A 227 34.50 13.86 -2.52
C TYR A 227 34.05 15.26 -2.91
N PHE A 228 34.36 16.23 -2.07
CA PHE A 228 34.24 17.64 -2.43
C PHE A 228 35.32 18.00 -3.46
N GLU A 229 34.89 18.55 -4.60
CA GLU A 229 35.75 19.08 -5.66
C GLU A 229 36.04 20.57 -5.41
N GLU A 230 35.05 21.32 -4.92
CA GLU A 230 35.15 22.75 -4.59
C GLU A 230 34.22 23.10 -3.41
N ILE A 231 34.65 24.02 -2.53
CA ILE A 231 33.83 24.64 -1.48
C ILE A 231 34.19 26.13 -1.46
N THR A 232 33.21 27.00 -1.74
CA THR A 232 33.40 28.44 -1.90
C THR A 232 32.45 29.20 -0.95
N PRO A 233 32.90 29.57 0.26
CA PRO A 233 32.12 30.33 1.23
C PRO A 233 31.88 31.78 0.79
N GLY A 234 30.75 32.37 1.23
CA GLY A 234 30.36 33.74 0.93
C GLY A 234 29.10 33.81 0.06
N LYS A 235 28.42 34.97 0.04
CA LYS A 235 27.17 35.11 -0.72
C LYS A 235 27.44 35.04 -2.22
N GLN A 236 26.89 34.03 -2.88
CA GLN A 236 26.90 33.85 -4.34
C GLN A 236 25.51 34.14 -4.92
N PRO A 237 25.40 34.53 -6.21
CA PRO A 237 24.10 34.59 -6.88
C PRO A 237 23.49 33.19 -6.99
N MET A 238 22.18 33.08 -6.73
CA MET A 238 21.44 31.84 -6.95
C MET A 238 21.34 31.57 -8.47
N PRO A 239 21.40 30.30 -8.91
CA PRO A 239 21.28 29.95 -10.32
C PRO A 239 19.89 30.24 -10.86
N VAL A 240 19.81 30.61 -12.14
CA VAL A 240 18.53 30.68 -12.86
C VAL A 240 18.00 29.26 -13.08
N LEU A 241 16.76 29.00 -12.67
CA LEU A 241 16.13 27.68 -12.74
C LEU A 241 14.99 27.67 -13.77
N PRO A 242 14.71 26.52 -14.42
CA PRO A 242 13.66 26.39 -15.43
C PRO A 242 12.27 26.27 -14.78
N TRP A 243 11.80 27.33 -14.11
CA TRP A 243 10.55 27.29 -13.34
C TRP A 243 9.27 27.10 -14.16
N ARG A 244 9.30 27.34 -15.48
CA ARG A 244 8.13 27.19 -16.38
C ARG A 244 7.70 25.72 -16.47
N PRO A 245 6.60 25.31 -15.83
CA PRO A 245 6.19 23.91 -15.76
C PRO A 245 5.17 23.59 -16.85
N ASN A 246 5.32 22.45 -17.51
CA ASN A 246 4.21 21.89 -18.31
C ASN A 246 3.23 21.11 -17.41
N ARG A 247 3.67 20.74 -16.19
CA ARG A 247 2.86 20.10 -15.15
C ARG A 247 3.44 20.39 -13.77
N ILE A 248 2.58 20.85 -12.85
CA ILE A 248 2.86 20.92 -11.40
C ILE A 248 2.12 19.76 -10.74
N ILE A 249 2.78 19.07 -9.81
CA ILE A 249 2.21 18.03 -8.95
C ILE A 249 2.44 18.47 -7.50
N GLU A 250 1.41 18.41 -6.67
CA GLU A 250 1.52 18.71 -5.24
C GLU A 250 1.38 17.44 -4.40
N GLU A 251 2.49 17.07 -3.77
CA GLU A 251 2.64 15.94 -2.85
C GLU A 251 2.94 16.43 -1.42
N ARG A 252 2.64 17.72 -1.12
CA ARG A 252 2.58 18.22 0.26
C ARG A 252 1.60 17.35 1.05
N PHE A 253 1.98 16.94 2.24
CA PHE A 253 1.37 15.86 2.98
C PHE A 253 -0.05 16.21 3.47
N LEU A 254 -0.21 17.40 4.04
CA LEU A 254 -1.53 17.90 4.47
C LEU A 254 -2.49 18.08 3.29
N PHE A 255 -2.00 18.57 2.15
CA PHE A 255 -2.79 18.69 0.92
C PHE A 255 -3.19 17.31 0.39
N THR A 256 -2.23 16.38 0.28
CA THR A 256 -2.46 14.99 -0.16
C THR A 256 -3.47 14.27 0.74
N ASN A 257 -3.37 14.47 2.06
CA ASN A 257 -4.36 13.96 3.00
C ASN A 257 -5.74 14.59 2.76
N ASN A 258 -5.83 15.92 2.58
CA ASN A 258 -7.11 16.60 2.35
C ASN A 258 -7.77 16.19 1.03
N ALA A 259 -6.95 15.99 -0.02
CA ALA A 259 -7.33 15.43 -1.31
C ALA A 259 -7.63 13.92 -1.26
N ARG A 260 -7.53 13.29 -0.09
CA ARG A 260 -7.97 11.91 0.18
C ARG A 260 -9.00 11.86 1.33
N LEU A 261 -9.45 13.00 1.86
CA LEU A 261 -10.29 13.09 3.05
C LEU A 261 -11.74 13.42 2.66
N GLY A 262 -12.60 12.40 2.68
CA GLY A 262 -13.99 12.54 2.28
C GLY A 262 -14.87 13.28 3.29
N ARG A 263 -16.18 13.05 3.19
CA ARG A 263 -17.14 13.48 4.22
C ARG A 263 -16.72 12.91 5.58
N LEU A 264 -16.54 13.79 6.55
CA LEU A 264 -16.27 13.46 7.94
C LEU A 264 -17.04 14.41 8.84
N PRO A 265 -17.46 13.95 10.04
CA PRO A 265 -17.91 14.85 11.10
C PRO A 265 -16.84 15.90 11.43
N ASP A 266 -17.26 17.13 11.73
CA ASP A 266 -16.34 18.23 12.05
C ASP A 266 -15.36 17.85 13.16
N TRP A 267 -15.83 17.17 14.22
CA TRP A 267 -15.00 16.75 15.35
C TRP A 267 -13.90 15.74 14.97
N MET A 268 -14.14 14.88 13.97
CA MET A 268 -13.10 14.00 13.41
C MET A 268 -12.19 14.78 12.47
N ARG A 269 -12.76 15.63 11.61
CA ARG A 269 -12.00 16.44 10.64
C ARG A 269 -11.00 17.34 11.33
N GLU A 270 -11.39 18.11 12.35
CA GLU A 270 -10.49 18.97 13.15
C GLU A 270 -9.25 18.25 13.70
N ARG A 271 -9.39 16.95 14.01
CA ARG A 271 -8.30 16.09 14.52
C ARG A 271 -7.41 15.53 13.40
N ILE A 272 -7.96 15.30 12.21
CA ILE A 272 -7.31 14.57 11.10
C ILE A 272 -6.74 15.52 10.03
N ASN A 273 -7.38 16.66 9.76
CA ASN A 273 -6.85 17.67 8.84
C ASN A 273 -7.47 19.06 9.09
N ARG A 274 -6.61 20.07 9.12
CA ARG A 274 -7.00 21.48 9.35
C ARG A 274 -7.39 22.22 8.06
N LEU A 275 -7.15 21.61 6.89
CA LEU A 275 -7.53 22.17 5.59
C LEU A 275 -9.03 21.93 5.28
N PRO A 276 -9.68 22.88 4.57
CA PRO A 276 -11.08 22.75 4.16
C PRO A 276 -11.24 21.67 3.09
N ALA A 277 -12.33 20.90 3.17
CA ALA A 277 -12.55 19.74 2.31
C ALA A 277 -12.64 20.09 0.81
N VAL A 278 -12.00 19.28 -0.03
CA VAL A 278 -12.01 19.44 -1.50
C VAL A 278 -13.40 19.10 -2.05
N LYS A 279 -14.11 20.10 -2.62
CA LYS A 279 -15.54 19.99 -3.00
C LYS A 279 -15.88 18.77 -3.89
N PRO A 280 -15.17 18.45 -4.99
CA PRO A 280 -15.45 17.25 -5.78
C PRO A 280 -15.33 15.94 -5.00
N LEU A 281 -14.35 15.82 -4.12
CA LEU A 281 -14.12 14.62 -3.31
C LEU A 281 -15.18 14.46 -2.21
N VAL A 282 -15.62 15.56 -1.60
CA VAL A 282 -16.81 15.56 -0.73
C VAL A 282 -18.05 15.06 -1.48
N GLN A 283 -18.17 15.33 -2.78
CA GLN A 283 -19.31 14.85 -3.57
C GLN A 283 -19.23 13.35 -3.87
N SER A 284 -18.04 12.78 -4.11
CA SER A 284 -17.86 11.35 -4.37
C SER A 284 -17.86 10.46 -3.11
N THR A 285 -17.68 10.99 -1.89
CA THR A 285 -17.85 10.16 -0.69
C THR A 285 -19.31 9.73 -0.54
N PRO A 286 -19.60 8.46 -0.23
CA PRO A 286 -20.94 8.03 0.16
C PRO A 286 -21.52 8.92 1.27
N PRO A 287 -22.84 9.23 1.24
CA PRO A 287 -23.51 9.89 2.34
C PRO A 287 -23.58 8.98 3.58
N ALA A 288 -23.77 9.58 4.75
CA ALA A 288 -24.07 8.83 5.96
C ALA A 288 -25.33 7.98 5.78
N VAL A 289 -25.31 6.76 6.33
CA VAL A 289 -26.43 5.80 6.30
C VAL A 289 -26.76 5.42 7.73
N ASP A 290 -28.02 5.57 8.16
CA ASP A 290 -28.46 4.98 9.42
C ASP A 290 -28.41 3.44 9.32
N ARG A 291 -27.50 2.84 10.09
CA ARG A 291 -27.29 1.38 10.15
C ARG A 291 -28.17 0.70 11.20
N GLY A 292 -28.97 1.44 11.97
CA GLY A 292 -29.76 0.91 13.08
C GLY A 292 -28.90 0.40 14.25
N LEU A 293 -27.66 0.88 14.37
CA LEU A 293 -26.76 0.48 15.45
C LEU A 293 -27.24 1.07 16.79
N PRO A 294 -27.32 0.24 17.85
CA PRO A 294 -27.78 0.69 19.16
C PRO A 294 -26.78 1.65 19.79
N ASP A 295 -27.29 2.55 20.63
CA ASP A 295 -26.49 3.47 21.43
C ASP A 295 -25.49 2.73 22.33
N ASN A 296 -24.36 3.37 22.60
CA ASN A 296 -23.41 2.88 23.60
C ASN A 296 -24.10 2.85 24.97
N ARG A 297 -24.07 1.68 25.63
CA ARG A 297 -24.64 1.49 26.97
C ARG A 297 -23.78 2.14 28.05
N PHE A 298 -22.49 2.30 27.79
CA PHE A 298 -21.57 3.05 28.63
C PHE A 298 -21.27 4.44 28.05
N VAL A 299 -21.56 5.47 28.84
CA VAL A 299 -21.14 6.87 28.61
C VAL A 299 -20.12 7.23 29.67
N GLY A 300 -18.92 7.64 29.26
CA GLY A 300 -17.84 7.96 30.18
C GLY A 300 -16.45 7.71 29.62
N ASN A 301 -15.47 7.53 30.51
CA ASN A 301 -14.13 7.09 30.16
C ASN A 301 -13.65 5.98 31.11
N PHE A 302 -12.70 5.18 30.64
CA PHE A 302 -11.91 4.30 31.50
C PHE A 302 -10.47 4.22 30.99
N THR A 303 -9.56 3.83 31.87
CA THR A 303 -8.20 3.46 31.50
C THR A 303 -7.89 2.09 32.08
N ALA A 304 -7.19 1.26 31.31
CA ALA A 304 -6.73 -0.05 31.72
C ALA A 304 -5.24 -0.22 31.45
N GLN A 305 -4.61 -1.16 32.14
CA GLN A 305 -3.19 -1.42 31.99
C GLN A 305 -2.91 -2.93 32.02
N THR A 306 -2.12 -3.42 31.06
CA THR A 306 -1.51 -4.76 31.08
C THR A 306 -0.03 -4.62 31.42
N MET A 307 0.49 -5.49 32.30
CA MET A 307 1.92 -5.62 32.54
C MET A 307 2.50 -6.77 31.69
N THR A 308 3.44 -6.44 30.81
CA THR A 308 4.24 -7.40 30.05
C THR A 308 5.65 -7.44 30.63
N ARG A 309 6.17 -8.65 30.90
CA ARG A 309 7.57 -8.87 31.29
C ARG A 309 8.34 -9.41 30.10
N TYR A 310 9.47 -8.78 29.78
CA TYR A 310 10.44 -9.33 28.84
C TYR A 310 11.82 -9.38 29.50
N ILE A 311 12.65 -10.26 28.96
CA ILE A 311 14.06 -10.38 29.31
C ILE A 311 14.82 -9.63 28.22
N ASP A 312 15.61 -8.63 28.58
CA ASP A 312 16.38 -7.85 27.61
C ASP A 312 17.70 -8.54 27.19
N GLU A 313 18.46 -7.87 26.33
CA GLU A 313 19.75 -8.35 25.81
C GLU A 313 20.82 -8.55 26.90
N HIS A 314 20.63 -7.94 28.08
CA HIS A 314 21.50 -8.09 29.25
C HIS A 314 21.03 -9.17 30.22
N LYS A 315 19.89 -9.81 29.93
CA LYS A 315 19.14 -10.75 30.76
C LYS A 315 18.45 -10.12 31.97
N ASP A 316 18.32 -8.80 31.99
CA ASP A 316 17.54 -8.11 33.01
C ASP A 316 16.05 -8.23 32.67
N THR A 317 15.24 -8.47 33.71
CA THR A 317 13.78 -8.56 33.54
C THR A 317 13.19 -7.16 33.62
N THR A 318 12.77 -6.63 32.48
CA THR A 318 12.13 -5.32 32.40
C THR A 318 10.62 -5.46 32.36
N GLU A 319 9.93 -4.70 33.21
CA GLU A 319 8.46 -4.57 33.16
C GLU A 319 8.09 -3.41 32.24
N GLN A 320 7.24 -3.69 31.24
CA GLN A 320 6.59 -2.69 30.41
C GLN A 320 5.08 -2.78 30.56
N TYR A 321 4.40 -1.67 30.31
CA TYR A 321 2.97 -1.56 30.51
C TYR A 321 2.29 -1.10 29.22
N ALA A 322 1.32 -1.87 28.72
CA ALA A 322 0.41 -1.39 27.68
C ALA A 322 -0.72 -0.59 28.36
N ASN A 323 -0.94 0.64 27.91
CA ASN A 323 -1.91 1.56 28.47
C ASN A 323 -3.10 1.72 27.51
N TYR A 324 -4.27 1.28 27.94
CA TYR A 324 -5.53 1.43 27.23
C TYR A 324 -6.26 2.66 27.73
N THR A 325 -6.74 3.50 26.83
CA THR A 325 -7.62 4.65 27.12
C THR A 325 -8.88 4.55 26.29
N TYR A 326 -10.03 4.65 26.94
CA TYR A 326 -11.34 4.58 26.31
C TYR A 326 -12.18 5.80 26.67
N TRP A 327 -12.92 6.32 25.70
CA TRP A 327 -13.94 7.35 25.87
C TRP A 327 -15.17 7.01 25.02
N ALA A 328 -16.37 7.25 25.53
CA ALA A 328 -17.59 7.21 24.74
C ALA A 328 -18.67 8.16 25.25
N ASP A 329 -19.49 8.63 24.33
CA ASP A 329 -20.84 9.13 24.58
C ASP A 329 -21.88 8.19 23.94
N GLU A 330 -23.16 8.60 23.93
CA GLU A 330 -24.29 7.80 23.45
C GLU A 330 -24.09 7.30 22.00
N ARG A 331 -23.42 8.06 21.13
CA ARG A 331 -23.33 7.82 19.67
C ARG A 331 -21.90 7.82 19.11
N ARG A 332 -20.89 8.12 19.92
CA ARG A 332 -19.47 8.18 19.52
C ARG A 332 -18.58 7.49 20.53
N ALA A 333 -17.50 6.89 20.05
CA ALA A 333 -16.50 6.30 20.91
C ALA A 333 -15.09 6.46 20.34
N VAL A 334 -14.11 6.43 21.23
CA VAL A 334 -12.68 6.45 20.93
C VAL A 334 -11.99 5.45 21.87
N ILE A 335 -11.16 4.58 21.31
CA ILE A 335 -10.19 3.81 22.07
C ILE A 335 -8.78 4.05 21.51
N SER A 336 -7.80 4.15 22.39
CA SER A 336 -6.38 4.07 22.04
C SER A 336 -5.66 3.10 22.96
N VAL A 337 -4.68 2.38 22.42
CA VAL A 337 -3.71 1.60 23.16
C VAL A 337 -2.32 2.09 22.82
N ASP A 338 -1.55 2.40 23.85
CA ASP A 338 -0.11 2.66 23.79
C ASP A 338 0.59 1.42 24.35
N ALA A 339 1.20 0.62 23.47
CA ALA A 339 1.84 -0.65 23.80
C ALA A 339 3.34 -0.58 23.42
N PRO A 340 4.22 -0.09 24.32
CA PRO A 340 5.61 0.21 23.98
C PRO A 340 6.41 -1.00 23.44
N HIS A 341 6.13 -2.20 23.95
CA HIS A 341 6.79 -3.45 23.53
C HIS A 341 6.36 -3.89 22.12
N GLU A 342 5.14 -3.57 21.71
CA GLU A 342 4.64 -3.87 20.37
C GLU A 342 4.93 -2.77 19.35
N LYS A 343 5.70 -1.76 19.77
CA LYS A 343 6.14 -0.59 19.00
C LYS A 343 4.94 0.21 18.47
N GLY A 344 4.35 0.99 19.37
CA GLY A 344 3.59 2.18 18.99
C GLY A 344 2.16 2.24 19.50
N ILE A 345 1.35 3.05 18.81
CA ILE A 345 0.01 3.47 19.26
C ILE A 345 -1.01 3.03 18.23
N THR A 346 -1.99 2.23 18.66
CA THR A 346 -3.18 1.91 17.86
C THR A 346 -4.37 2.68 18.41
N LEU A 347 -5.21 3.21 17.53
CA LEU A 347 -6.33 4.06 17.86
C LEU A 347 -7.52 3.73 16.97
N TYR A 348 -8.72 3.76 17.53
CA TYR A 348 -9.97 3.51 16.82
C TYR A 348 -11.01 4.53 17.27
N MET A 349 -11.74 5.13 16.33
CA MET A 349 -12.78 6.13 16.58
C MET A 349 -14.02 5.76 15.77
N VAL A 350 -15.20 5.98 16.32
CA VAL A 350 -16.47 5.80 15.60
C VAL A 350 -17.42 6.97 15.82
N ASP A 351 -18.20 7.25 14.79
CA ASP A 351 -19.37 8.11 14.83
C ASP A 351 -20.55 7.35 14.23
N LEU A 352 -21.47 6.92 15.11
CA LEU A 352 -22.63 6.09 14.74
C LEU A 352 -23.70 6.89 13.99
N ASP A 353 -23.70 8.21 14.08
CA ASP A 353 -24.66 9.09 13.40
C ASP A 353 -24.25 9.39 11.96
N ASN A 354 -22.95 9.34 11.67
CA ASN A 354 -22.38 9.70 10.38
C ASN A 354 -21.91 8.49 9.54
N ASP A 355 -22.08 7.26 10.03
CA ASP A 355 -21.61 6.03 9.39
C ASP A 355 -20.09 6.03 9.13
N VAL A 356 -19.30 6.44 10.14
CA VAL A 356 -17.84 6.55 10.02
C VAL A 356 -17.11 5.76 11.10
N ALA A 357 -16.18 4.91 10.68
CA ALA A 357 -15.11 4.38 11.51
C ALA A 357 -13.75 4.91 11.04
N VAL A 358 -12.87 5.21 11.99
CA VAL A 358 -11.49 5.61 11.76
C VAL A 358 -10.57 4.68 12.56
N ALA A 359 -9.62 4.03 11.89
CA ALA A 359 -8.58 3.24 12.53
C ALA A 359 -7.22 3.89 12.24
N ALA A 360 -6.50 4.33 13.27
CA ALA A 360 -5.18 4.90 13.13
C ALA A 360 -4.12 4.01 13.79
N TYR A 361 -2.97 3.89 13.15
CA TYR A 361 -1.84 3.12 13.65
C TYR A 361 -0.53 3.84 13.41
N ASN A 362 0.24 3.94 14.47
CA ASN A 362 1.63 4.36 14.46
C ASN A 362 2.50 3.14 14.77
N GLU A 363 3.30 2.69 13.80
CA GLU A 363 4.19 1.53 13.88
C GLU A 363 5.34 1.66 14.89
N GLY A 364 5.50 2.81 15.57
CA GLY A 364 6.61 3.09 16.50
C GLY A 364 8.01 3.08 15.85
N HIS A 365 8.07 2.63 14.60
CA HIS A 365 9.21 2.57 13.72
C HIS A 365 9.35 3.89 12.98
N SER A 366 10.54 4.45 13.02
CA SER A 366 10.83 5.76 12.46
C SER A 366 10.44 5.87 10.97
N TYR A 367 10.63 4.84 10.14
CA TYR A 367 10.58 5.03 8.68
C TYR A 367 9.16 5.15 8.13
N VAL A 368 8.15 4.73 8.90
CA VAL A 368 6.76 4.69 8.47
C VAL A 368 6.01 5.92 8.97
N ILE A 369 5.41 6.64 8.03
CA ILE A 369 4.43 7.66 8.37
C ILE A 369 3.21 6.93 8.95
N PRO A 370 2.74 7.26 10.17
CA PRO A 370 1.56 6.65 10.77
C PRO A 370 0.38 6.67 9.81
N ARG A 371 -0.45 5.62 9.79
CA ARG A 371 -1.55 5.48 8.82
C ARG A 371 -2.88 5.63 9.51
N LEU A 372 -3.83 6.24 8.82
CA LEU A 372 -5.20 6.43 9.28
C LEU A 372 -6.15 5.96 8.18
N TYR A 373 -6.84 4.86 8.45
CA TYR A 373 -7.85 4.27 7.59
C TYR A 373 -9.23 4.84 7.96
N ILE A 374 -10.03 5.19 6.96
CA ILE A 374 -11.42 5.62 7.13
C ILE A 374 -12.32 4.66 6.39
N GLY A 375 -13.35 4.16 7.06
CA GLY A 375 -14.36 3.24 6.51
C GLY A 375 -15.78 3.65 6.89
N THR A 376 -16.76 2.97 6.30
CA THR A 376 -18.15 2.99 6.77
C THR A 376 -18.36 1.96 7.87
N LEU A 377 -19.47 2.04 8.60
CA LEU A 377 -19.91 1.02 9.54
C LEU A 377 -20.57 -0.19 8.84
N GLU A 378 -20.43 -0.33 7.52
CA GLU A 378 -21.01 -1.46 6.77
C GLU A 378 -20.41 -2.82 7.16
N ARG A 379 -19.14 -2.83 7.58
CA ARG A 379 -18.39 -4.04 7.95
C ARG A 379 -17.97 -4.04 9.43
N VAL A 380 -18.66 -3.30 10.30
CA VAL A 380 -18.34 -3.29 11.73
C VAL A 380 -19.01 -4.42 12.49
N GLY A 381 -18.48 -4.68 13.69
CA GLY A 381 -18.84 -5.80 14.52
C GLY A 381 -17.82 -6.91 14.34
N ILE A 382 -17.16 -7.32 15.42
CA ILE A 382 -16.33 -8.52 15.47
C ILE A 382 -17.30 -9.71 15.53
N PRO A 383 -17.54 -10.46 14.42
CA PRO A 383 -18.65 -11.40 14.35
C PRO A 383 -18.59 -12.50 15.40
N GLU A 384 -17.37 -12.88 15.79
CA GLU A 384 -17.06 -13.86 16.82
C GLU A 384 -17.39 -13.35 18.24
N LEU A 385 -17.47 -12.03 18.43
CA LEU A 385 -17.64 -11.35 19.73
C LEU A 385 -18.93 -10.50 19.83
N MET A 386 -19.82 -10.50 18.83
CA MET A 386 -21.02 -9.62 18.79
C MET A 386 -21.93 -9.73 20.03
N GLU A 387 -22.00 -10.90 20.65
CA GLU A 387 -22.76 -11.15 21.89
C GLU A 387 -21.87 -11.18 23.14
N GLY A 388 -20.57 -10.94 22.99
CA GLY A 388 -19.54 -11.23 23.98
C GLY A 388 -19.14 -12.71 24.04
N ILE A 389 -18.09 -13.00 24.80
CA ILE A 389 -17.49 -14.32 24.94
C ILE A 389 -18.32 -15.15 25.94
N GLY A 390 -18.79 -16.31 25.50
CA GLY A 390 -19.55 -17.26 26.33
C GLY A 390 -18.65 -18.03 27.31
N ILE A 391 -18.26 -17.40 28.42
CA ILE A 391 -17.36 -17.97 29.42
C ILE A 391 -18.13 -18.47 30.65
N GLU A 392 -17.93 -19.73 31.03
CA GLU A 392 -18.40 -20.24 32.33
C GLU A 392 -17.48 -19.74 33.45
N LEU A 393 -18.10 -19.22 34.52
CA LEU A 393 -17.44 -18.47 35.58
C LEU A 393 -17.93 -18.93 36.96
N VAL A 394 -17.04 -19.55 37.73
CA VAL A 394 -17.32 -20.04 39.08
C VAL A 394 -16.87 -18.99 40.11
N PRO A 395 -17.75 -18.47 40.98
CA PRO A 395 -17.36 -17.55 42.07
C PRO A 395 -16.51 -18.29 43.11
N MET A 396 -15.47 -17.63 43.61
CA MET A 396 -14.50 -18.22 44.55
C MET A 396 -14.65 -17.72 46.00
N ALA A 397 -15.58 -16.80 46.29
CA ALA A 397 -15.71 -16.11 47.58
C ALA A 397 -14.40 -15.46 48.07
N ARG A 398 -13.52 -15.06 47.13
CA ARG A 398 -12.28 -14.33 47.37
C ARG A 398 -12.44 -12.90 46.92
N TYR A 399 -12.03 -11.95 47.76
CA TYR A 399 -12.29 -10.52 47.52
C TYR A 399 -11.01 -9.71 47.45
N ARG A 400 -11.01 -8.66 46.62
CA ARG A 400 -9.94 -7.67 46.49
C ARG A 400 -10.57 -6.29 46.26
N THR A 401 -10.01 -5.25 46.88
CA THR A 401 -10.40 -3.88 46.56
C THR A 401 -9.66 -3.40 45.29
N ILE A 402 -10.40 -2.95 44.29
CA ILE A 402 -9.89 -2.41 43.02
C ILE A 402 -10.65 -1.11 42.73
N LEU A 403 -9.94 -0.03 42.36
CA LEU A 403 -10.51 1.32 42.19
C LEU A 403 -11.35 1.85 43.38
N GLY A 404 -11.06 1.37 44.60
CA GLY A 404 -11.81 1.73 45.82
C GLY A 404 -13.08 0.89 46.06
N GLU A 405 -13.43 0.00 45.13
CA GLU A 405 -14.59 -0.88 45.23
C GLU A 405 -14.19 -2.33 45.54
N ARG A 406 -15.02 -3.04 46.30
CA ARG A 406 -14.81 -4.44 46.61
C ARG A 406 -15.22 -5.30 45.41
N CYS A 407 -14.32 -6.16 44.96
CA CYS A 407 -14.52 -7.06 43.83
C CYS A 407 -14.39 -8.53 44.26
N GLU A 408 -15.24 -9.41 43.74
CA GLU A 408 -15.13 -10.87 43.90
C GLU A 408 -14.36 -11.51 42.73
N LEU A 409 -13.53 -12.51 43.03
CA LEU A 409 -12.89 -13.37 42.06
C LEU A 409 -13.85 -14.44 41.53
N HIS A 410 -14.03 -14.46 40.22
CA HIS A 410 -14.59 -15.57 39.46
C HIS A 410 -13.49 -16.22 38.62
N VAL A 411 -13.51 -17.55 38.51
CA VAL A 411 -12.54 -18.30 37.71
C VAL A 411 -13.19 -19.04 36.56
N SER A 412 -12.45 -19.21 35.47
CA SER A 412 -12.83 -20.04 34.31
C SER A 412 -11.79 -21.13 34.04
N MET A 413 -12.17 -22.11 33.22
CA MET A 413 -11.24 -23.10 32.67
C MET A 413 -10.45 -22.57 31.47
N GLU A 414 -10.86 -21.43 30.89
CA GLU A 414 -10.17 -20.78 29.77
C GLU A 414 -8.80 -20.25 30.18
N ARG A 415 -7.72 -20.82 29.63
CA ARG A 415 -6.33 -20.49 30.04
C ARG A 415 -5.96 -19.02 29.82
N TRP A 416 -6.49 -18.42 28.77
CA TRP A 416 -6.27 -17.02 28.36
C TRP A 416 -7.21 -16.04 29.10
N ALA A 417 -8.17 -16.56 29.86
CA ALA A 417 -9.24 -15.82 30.55
C ALA A 417 -9.55 -16.46 31.93
N GLY A 418 -8.53 -16.91 32.66
CA GLY A 418 -8.72 -17.76 33.84
C GLY A 418 -9.29 -17.05 35.08
N HIS A 419 -9.07 -15.74 35.24
CA HIS A 419 -9.41 -14.98 36.45
C HIS A 419 -10.10 -13.66 36.12
N TYR A 420 -11.31 -13.45 36.64
CA TYR A 420 -12.10 -12.23 36.51
C TYR A 420 -12.41 -11.63 37.88
N TRP A 421 -12.20 -10.33 38.04
CA TRP A 421 -12.57 -9.59 39.26
C TRP A 421 -13.79 -8.70 38.98
N TYR A 422 -14.95 -9.09 39.47
CA TYR A 422 -16.19 -8.33 39.27
C TYR A 422 -16.50 -7.44 40.48
N PRO A 423 -16.85 -6.15 40.29
CA PRO A 423 -17.29 -5.28 41.38
C PRO A 423 -18.62 -5.74 42.00
N GLU A 424 -18.83 -5.42 43.29
CA GLU A 424 -20.11 -5.68 43.97
C GLU A 424 -21.29 -4.91 43.34
N HIS A 425 -21.06 -3.70 42.78
CA HIS A 425 -22.10 -2.98 42.03
C HIS A 425 -21.95 -3.24 40.53
N PRO A 426 -22.99 -3.76 39.84
CA PRO A 426 -22.89 -4.06 38.42
C PRO A 426 -22.83 -2.77 37.59
N THR A 427 -21.76 -2.63 36.81
CA THR A 427 -21.52 -1.51 35.89
C THR A 427 -21.69 -1.93 34.42
N PRO A 428 -22.15 -1.04 33.52
CA PRO A 428 -22.19 -1.34 32.08
C PRO A 428 -20.80 -1.71 31.57
N ASN A 429 -20.73 -2.73 30.71
CA ASN A 429 -19.47 -3.20 30.12
C ASN A 429 -19.21 -2.50 28.77
N PRO A 430 -18.38 -1.43 28.71
CA PRO A 430 -18.08 -0.73 27.46
C PRO A 430 -17.44 -1.60 26.39
N VAL A 431 -16.76 -2.70 26.77
CA VAL A 431 -16.13 -3.59 25.79
C VAL A 431 -17.18 -4.36 24.99
N LEU A 432 -18.38 -4.61 25.56
CA LEU A 432 -19.52 -5.14 24.80
C LEU A 432 -20.13 -4.14 23.81
N ASP A 433 -19.93 -2.84 24.01
CA ASP A 433 -20.28 -1.82 23.02
C ASP A 433 -19.18 -1.75 21.94
N MET A 434 -17.90 -1.74 22.34
CA MET A 434 -16.73 -1.75 21.43
C MET A 434 -16.81 -2.83 20.35
N VAL A 435 -17.03 -4.09 20.74
CA VAL A 435 -17.05 -5.23 19.81
C VAL A 435 -18.12 -5.12 18.72
N ARG A 436 -19.13 -4.24 18.87
CA ARG A 436 -20.20 -4.03 17.89
C ARG A 436 -19.87 -3.02 16.81
N TRP A 437 -19.05 -2.02 17.11
CA TRP A 437 -18.65 -0.96 16.16
C TRP A 437 -17.20 -1.07 15.69
N MET A 438 -16.44 -2.02 16.22
CA MET A 438 -15.09 -2.37 15.77
C MET A 438 -15.12 -3.16 14.46
N GLN A 439 -14.49 -2.65 13.39
CA GLN A 439 -14.36 -3.33 12.08
C GLN A 439 -13.28 -4.43 12.09
N PRO A 440 -13.64 -5.71 11.85
CA PRO A 440 -12.67 -6.81 11.78
C PRO A 440 -11.65 -6.56 10.68
N GLY A 441 -12.08 -6.04 9.53
CA GLY A 441 -11.23 -5.74 8.40
C GLY A 441 -10.10 -4.73 8.65
N TYR A 442 -10.13 -3.97 9.75
CA TYR A 442 -9.01 -3.12 10.19
C TYR A 442 -8.29 -3.67 11.44
N ILE A 443 -9.02 -4.38 12.30
CA ILE A 443 -8.47 -4.92 13.56
C ILE A 443 -7.79 -6.27 13.31
N GLN A 444 -8.50 -7.27 12.80
CA GLN A 444 -7.96 -8.62 12.51
C GLN A 444 -6.81 -8.59 11.49
N SER A 445 -6.88 -7.70 10.50
CA SER A 445 -5.91 -7.68 9.39
C SER A 445 -4.55 -7.08 9.73
N HIS A 446 -4.45 -6.23 10.77
CA HIS A 446 -3.21 -5.53 11.09
C HIS A 446 -2.91 -5.39 12.61
N HIS A 447 -3.93 -5.37 13.50
CA HIS A 447 -3.79 -4.80 14.85
C HIS A 447 -4.47 -5.55 16.01
N MET A 448 -5.05 -6.74 15.80
CA MET A 448 -5.87 -7.42 16.81
C MET A 448 -5.16 -7.64 18.14
N LYS A 449 -3.91 -8.09 18.09
CA LYS A 449 -3.00 -8.27 19.23
C LYS A 449 -2.99 -7.07 20.20
N HIS A 450 -3.03 -5.84 19.66
CA HIS A 450 -2.99 -4.61 20.45
C HIS A 450 -4.26 -4.40 21.29
N PHE A 451 -5.36 -5.11 21.01
CA PHE A 451 -6.61 -5.04 21.76
C PHE A 451 -7.01 -6.35 22.46
N GLU A 452 -6.28 -7.46 22.26
CA GLU A 452 -6.65 -8.79 22.75
C GLU A 452 -6.88 -8.84 24.28
N ASP A 453 -5.99 -8.25 25.07
CA ASP A 453 -6.12 -8.16 26.53
C ASP A 453 -7.46 -7.53 26.96
N LEU A 454 -7.86 -6.46 26.26
CA LEU A 454 -9.05 -5.70 26.61
C LEU A 454 -10.30 -6.38 26.06
N LEU A 455 -10.22 -7.03 24.90
CA LEU A 455 -11.30 -7.85 24.36
C LEU A 455 -11.65 -9.02 25.30
N ALA A 456 -10.71 -9.52 26.11
CA ALA A 456 -10.99 -10.52 27.14
C ALA A 456 -11.99 -10.04 28.23
N PHE A 457 -12.23 -8.73 28.37
CA PHE A 457 -13.26 -8.18 29.27
C PHE A 457 -14.68 -8.32 28.69
N ALA A 458 -14.85 -8.68 27.42
CA ALA A 458 -16.13 -8.80 26.72
C ALA A 458 -16.97 -10.03 27.14
N ALA A 459 -17.04 -10.37 28.43
CA ALA A 459 -17.78 -11.52 28.92
C ALA A 459 -19.31 -11.38 28.66
N LYS A 460 -19.88 -12.36 27.96
CA LYS A 460 -21.28 -12.35 27.48
C LYS A 460 -22.29 -12.14 28.61
N GLY A 461 -23.05 -11.05 28.51
CA GLY A 461 -24.12 -10.74 29.47
C GLY A 461 -23.65 -10.42 30.90
N ARG A 462 -22.37 -10.09 31.09
CA ARG A 462 -21.79 -9.74 32.41
C ARG A 462 -21.54 -8.22 32.53
N PRO A 463 -21.52 -7.67 33.76
CA PRO A 463 -21.05 -6.30 34.01
C PRO A 463 -19.56 -6.15 33.68
N MET A 464 -19.01 -4.93 33.75
CA MET A 464 -17.57 -4.71 33.55
C MET A 464 -16.75 -5.35 34.68
N PRO A 465 -15.82 -6.28 34.40
CA PRO A 465 -14.82 -6.69 35.38
C PRO A 465 -13.77 -5.59 35.56
N TYR A 466 -13.27 -5.37 36.77
CA TYR A 466 -12.23 -4.38 37.06
C TYR A 466 -10.80 -4.93 36.86
N ALA A 467 -10.65 -6.25 36.71
CA ALA A 467 -9.43 -6.87 36.22
C ALA A 467 -9.71 -8.24 35.61
N VAL A 468 -8.95 -8.61 34.58
CA VAL A 468 -8.93 -9.93 33.94
C VAL A 468 -7.49 -10.39 33.82
N ASN A 469 -7.14 -11.51 34.44
CA ASN A 469 -5.77 -12.03 34.55
C ASN A 469 -4.73 -10.96 34.98
N GLY A 470 -3.89 -10.50 34.04
CA GLY A 470 -2.83 -9.50 34.24
C GLY A 470 -3.21 -8.07 33.85
N THR A 471 -4.40 -7.88 33.29
CA THR A 471 -4.92 -6.59 32.83
C THR A 471 -5.90 -6.04 33.85
N TYR A 472 -5.74 -4.78 34.24
CA TYR A 472 -6.55 -4.17 35.29
C TYR A 472 -6.93 -2.73 34.98
N LEU A 473 -8.11 -2.31 35.44
CA LEU A 473 -8.55 -0.92 35.31
C LEU A 473 -7.75 -0.02 36.25
N THR A 474 -7.18 1.05 35.69
CA THR A 474 -6.48 2.13 36.41
C THR A 474 -7.40 3.33 36.65
N SER A 475 -8.48 3.47 35.88
CA SER A 475 -9.61 4.34 36.20
C SER A 475 -10.89 3.88 35.51
N PHE A 476 -12.05 4.14 36.11
CA PHE A 476 -13.36 3.89 35.53
C PHE A 476 -14.30 5.03 35.95
N LYS A 477 -14.78 5.83 35.00
CA LYS A 477 -15.49 7.09 35.24
C LYS A 477 -16.72 7.19 34.33
N PRO A 478 -17.87 6.62 34.73
CA PRO A 478 -19.13 6.84 34.04
C PRO A 478 -19.58 8.31 34.19
N GLY A 479 -20.31 8.80 33.20
CA GLY A 479 -20.83 10.18 33.13
C GLY A 479 -20.20 11.01 31.99
N LYS A 480 -20.91 12.05 31.54
CA LYS A 480 -20.51 12.84 30.36
C LYS A 480 -19.17 13.55 30.61
N VAL A 481 -18.21 13.29 29.72
CA VAL A 481 -16.85 13.87 29.70
C VAL A 481 -16.50 14.31 28.28
N PRO A 482 -15.66 15.35 28.09
CA PRO A 482 -15.27 15.78 26.76
C PRO A 482 -14.47 14.69 26.02
N PRO A 483 -14.59 14.59 24.69
CA PRO A 483 -13.78 13.67 23.89
C PRO A 483 -12.28 13.97 24.03
N PRO A 484 -11.41 12.94 23.93
CA PRO A 484 -9.98 13.14 24.05
C PRO A 484 -9.44 14.15 23.03
N ALA A 485 -8.49 14.96 23.48
CA ALA A 485 -7.69 15.81 22.61
C ALA A 485 -6.62 14.94 21.95
N MET A 486 -6.66 14.83 20.62
CA MET A 486 -5.76 13.98 19.83
C MET A 486 -5.44 14.73 18.54
N ASP A 487 -4.17 14.74 18.13
CA ASP A 487 -3.75 15.33 16.87
C ASP A 487 -3.28 14.21 15.92
N LEU A 488 -4.09 13.98 14.88
CA LEU A 488 -3.88 13.00 13.83
C LEU A 488 -3.51 13.68 12.50
N SER A 489 -3.24 14.99 12.49
CA SER A 489 -2.95 15.76 11.26
C SER A 489 -1.74 15.27 10.47
N ASN A 490 -0.81 14.59 11.15
CA ASN A 490 0.41 14.02 10.58
C ASN A 490 0.28 12.52 10.23
N TYR A 491 -0.92 11.92 10.34
CA TYR A 491 -1.19 10.55 9.88
C TYR A 491 -1.59 10.54 8.40
N ARG A 492 -1.11 9.55 7.64
CA ARG A 492 -1.42 9.39 6.22
C ARG A 492 -2.84 8.85 6.07
N VAL A 493 -3.71 9.64 5.46
CA VAL A 493 -5.12 9.29 5.25
C VAL A 493 -5.26 8.26 4.11
N MET A 494 -5.97 7.18 4.42
CA MET A 494 -6.44 6.15 3.51
C MET A 494 -7.95 5.99 3.69
N ASP A 495 -8.71 6.81 2.97
CA ASP A 495 -10.17 6.75 3.01
C ASP A 495 -10.64 5.63 2.07
N GLU A 496 -10.87 4.44 2.62
CA GLU A 496 -11.25 3.24 1.88
C GLU A 496 -12.61 3.40 1.18
N ARG A 497 -13.43 4.38 1.60
CA ARG A 497 -14.69 4.77 0.94
C ARG A 497 -14.46 5.38 -0.45
N PHE A 498 -13.24 5.80 -0.76
CA PHE A 498 -12.81 6.22 -2.10
C PHE A 498 -12.05 5.14 -2.86
N ARG A 499 -11.77 3.97 -2.29
CA ARG A 499 -10.85 2.98 -2.91
C ARG A 499 -11.32 2.49 -4.28
N ASP A 500 -12.62 2.43 -4.50
CA ASP A 500 -13.22 2.11 -5.79
C ASP A 500 -13.06 3.27 -6.78
N PHE A 501 -13.35 4.50 -6.36
CA PHE A 501 -13.13 5.73 -7.16
C PHE A 501 -11.64 5.98 -7.49
N GLU A 502 -10.70 5.69 -6.57
CA GLU A 502 -9.26 5.77 -6.87
C GLU A 502 -8.86 4.71 -7.90
N GLN A 503 -9.45 3.51 -7.89
CA GLN A 503 -9.23 2.50 -8.92
C GLN A 503 -9.80 2.95 -10.26
N GLU A 504 -11.07 3.41 -10.31
CA GLU A 504 -11.68 3.96 -11.53
C GLU A 504 -10.86 5.13 -12.09
N ARG A 505 -10.38 6.06 -11.25
CA ARG A 505 -9.51 7.17 -11.67
C ARG A 505 -8.17 6.66 -12.20
N GLN A 506 -7.52 5.72 -11.53
CA GLN A 506 -6.25 5.13 -11.98
C GLN A 506 -6.42 4.31 -13.27
N GLU A 507 -7.59 3.73 -13.52
CA GLU A 507 -7.92 3.05 -14.77
C GLU A 507 -8.19 4.05 -15.90
N TYR A 508 -8.98 5.10 -15.64
CA TYR A 508 -9.17 6.22 -16.56
C TYR A 508 -7.86 6.93 -16.93
N GLU A 509 -6.96 7.19 -15.97
CA GLU A 509 -5.64 7.77 -16.24
C GLU A 509 -4.74 6.81 -17.03
N ARG A 510 -4.79 5.50 -16.74
CA ARG A 510 -4.09 4.47 -17.53
C ARG A 510 -4.61 4.39 -18.96
N ASP A 511 -5.92 4.50 -19.15
CA ASP A 511 -6.55 4.43 -20.46
C ASP A 511 -6.37 5.73 -21.26
N LYS A 512 -6.37 6.89 -20.60
CA LYS A 512 -5.94 8.16 -21.23
C LYS A 512 -4.47 8.11 -21.67
N ALA A 513 -3.58 7.54 -20.84
CA ALA A 513 -2.18 7.33 -21.21
C ALA A 513 -2.01 6.32 -22.36
N ARG A 514 -2.87 5.29 -22.44
CA ARG A 514 -2.93 4.37 -23.58
C ARG A 514 -3.45 5.04 -24.85
N GLN A 515 -4.48 5.88 -24.76
CA GLN A 515 -5.02 6.63 -25.89
C GLN A 515 -3.97 7.59 -26.48
N GLN A 516 -3.14 8.22 -25.65
CA GLN A 516 -2.02 9.04 -26.12
C GLN A 516 -0.84 8.23 -26.71
N ALA A 517 -0.79 6.91 -26.49
CA ALA A 517 0.23 6.02 -27.02
C ALA A 517 -0.15 5.39 -28.38
N ILE A 518 -1.28 5.77 -28.97
CA ILE A 518 -1.74 5.24 -30.26
C ILE A 518 -1.49 6.27 -31.37
N SER A 519 -0.54 5.94 -32.25
CA SER A 519 -0.18 6.57 -33.52
C SER A 519 0.58 7.91 -33.50
N ILE A 520 1.91 7.81 -33.66
CA ILE A 520 2.62 8.57 -34.71
C ILE A 520 3.40 7.55 -35.57
N ASP A 521 2.65 6.75 -36.35
CA ASP A 521 3.21 6.10 -37.54
C ASP A 521 2.94 7.03 -38.72
N HIS A 522 3.86 7.96 -38.99
CA HIS A 522 4.17 8.61 -40.28
C HIS A 522 5.36 9.56 -40.04
N TRP A 523 6.55 9.16 -40.48
CA TRP A 523 7.81 9.91 -40.39
C TRP A 523 8.39 10.15 -41.79
N ASP A 524 7.56 10.70 -42.67
CA ASP A 524 7.99 11.31 -43.93
C ASP A 524 7.55 12.78 -43.93
N ASP A 525 8.39 13.64 -44.50
CA ASP A 525 8.22 15.10 -44.66
C ASP A 525 8.19 15.98 -43.39
N VAL A 526 9.34 16.08 -42.71
CA VAL A 526 9.82 17.38 -42.19
C VAL A 526 11.23 17.64 -42.69
N VAL A 527 11.35 18.42 -43.76
CA VAL A 527 12.63 19.01 -44.18
C VAL A 527 13.06 20.00 -43.11
N VAL A 528 14.24 19.76 -42.52
CA VAL A 528 14.90 20.73 -41.64
C VAL A 528 15.66 21.73 -42.52
N PRO A 529 15.30 23.03 -42.55
CA PRO A 529 16.22 24.05 -43.01
C PRO A 529 17.27 24.23 -41.91
N VAL A 530 18.48 23.76 -42.20
CA VAL A 530 19.67 24.27 -41.49
C VAL A 530 19.93 25.65 -42.07
N ASP A 531 20.05 26.67 -41.22
CA ASP A 531 20.78 27.87 -41.58
C ASP A 531 21.66 28.33 -40.41
N GLU A 532 22.91 28.60 -40.75
CA GLU A 532 23.93 29.15 -39.87
C GLU A 532 23.90 30.69 -39.96
N GLY A 533 24.35 31.36 -38.90
CA GLY A 533 25.09 32.62 -39.00
C GLY A 533 24.51 33.83 -39.78
N ASP A 534 23.98 34.77 -38.99
CA ASP A 534 24.35 36.20 -39.02
C ASP A 534 23.58 37.22 -39.91
N SER A 535 23.48 38.43 -39.33
CA SER A 535 23.34 39.76 -39.94
C SER A 535 21.96 40.34 -40.35
N THR A 536 21.66 41.45 -39.67
CA THR A 536 20.79 42.61 -40.03
C THR A 536 19.25 42.54 -39.88
N PRO A 537 18.63 43.55 -39.23
CA PRO A 537 17.18 43.71 -39.14
C PRO A 537 16.61 44.61 -40.26
N LYS A 538 15.38 44.37 -40.70
CA LYS A 538 14.59 45.32 -41.50
C LYS A 538 13.11 45.40 -41.11
N GLU A 539 12.76 46.63 -40.75
CA GLU A 539 11.50 47.39 -40.93
C GLU A 539 10.13 46.67 -41.07
N THR A 540 9.21 47.15 -40.23
CA THR A 540 7.74 47.01 -40.30
C THR A 540 7.12 47.63 -41.55
N GLU A 541 5.96 47.10 -41.99
CA GLU A 541 4.71 47.84 -42.25
C GLU A 541 3.48 46.86 -42.25
N PRO A 542 2.20 47.32 -42.14
CA PRO A 542 1.10 46.54 -41.55
C PRO A 542 -0.16 46.36 -42.45
N VAL A 543 -1.36 46.29 -41.82
CA VAL A 543 -2.76 46.38 -42.36
C VAL A 543 -3.30 45.09 -43.08
N ILE A 544 -4.59 44.66 -43.09
CA ILE A 544 -5.94 45.25 -42.81
C ILE A 544 -6.92 44.21 -42.17
N GLU A 545 -7.89 44.65 -41.35
CA GLU A 545 -9.10 43.90 -40.91
C GLU A 545 -10.29 44.08 -41.89
N GLU A 546 -11.14 43.06 -42.10
CA GLU A 546 -12.45 43.24 -42.76
C GLU A 546 -13.56 42.34 -42.16
N ALA A 547 -14.82 42.80 -42.24
CA ALA A 547 -15.98 42.30 -41.48
C ALA A 547 -17.17 41.85 -42.39
N PRO A 548 -18.19 41.13 -41.88
CA PRO A 548 -19.01 40.20 -42.70
C PRO A 548 -20.39 40.72 -43.17
N LEU A 549 -21.01 39.99 -44.12
CA LEU A 549 -22.36 40.24 -44.68
C LEU A 549 -23.16 38.92 -44.94
N PRO A 550 -24.51 38.98 -45.21
CA PRO A 550 -25.49 38.08 -44.57
C PRO A 550 -26.21 37.05 -45.51
N GLY A 551 -27.10 36.23 -44.92
CA GLY A 551 -27.83 35.14 -45.62
C GLY A 551 -29.35 35.31 -45.86
N PRO A 552 -30.02 34.36 -46.54
CA PRO A 552 -31.44 34.43 -46.99
C PRO A 552 -32.42 33.40 -46.32
N PRO A 553 -33.75 33.42 -46.60
CA PRO A 553 -34.83 32.98 -45.67
C PRO A 553 -35.59 31.66 -46.02
N PRO A 554 -36.58 31.21 -45.20
CA PRO A 554 -37.27 29.90 -45.32
C PRO A 554 -38.77 29.93 -45.77
N PRO A 555 -39.35 28.78 -46.20
CA PRO A 555 -40.80 28.53 -46.29
C PRO A 555 -41.29 27.39 -45.32
N VAL A 556 -42.35 27.57 -44.51
CA VAL A 556 -43.82 27.40 -44.74
C VAL A 556 -44.36 25.95 -44.67
N VAL A 557 -45.43 25.75 -43.89
CA VAL A 557 -46.10 24.47 -43.54
C VAL A 557 -47.59 24.51 -43.89
N PRO A 558 -48.24 23.37 -44.22
CA PRO A 558 -49.63 23.11 -43.82
C PRO A 558 -49.87 21.63 -43.38
N VAL A 559 -50.96 21.17 -42.74
CA VAL A 559 -52.07 21.74 -41.91
C VAL A 559 -52.74 20.54 -41.16
N CYS A 560 -53.25 20.75 -39.94
CA CYS A 560 -54.01 19.79 -39.09
C CYS A 560 -55.48 19.57 -39.61
N PRO A 561 -56.39 18.68 -39.07
CA PRO A 561 -56.56 18.39 -37.62
C PRO A 561 -57.27 17.09 -37.10
N SER A 562 -57.29 16.98 -35.75
CA SER A 562 -58.41 16.58 -34.84
C SER A 562 -58.96 15.13 -34.75
N ASN A 563 -58.89 14.48 -33.55
CA ASN A 563 -59.95 14.41 -32.49
C ASN A 563 -59.95 13.17 -31.55
N LEU A 564 -60.14 13.44 -30.24
CA LEU A 564 -60.96 12.76 -29.20
C LEU A 564 -60.80 11.26 -28.76
N ALA A 565 -60.32 11.11 -27.51
CA ALA A 565 -60.98 10.50 -26.31
C ALA A 565 -61.22 8.97 -26.10
N HIS A 566 -61.04 8.56 -24.82
CA HIS A 566 -61.53 7.33 -24.13
C HIS A 566 -60.96 5.95 -24.60
N ASP A 567 -60.82 4.88 -23.79
CA ASP A 567 -61.23 4.62 -22.40
C ASP A 567 -60.32 3.64 -21.62
N GLN A 568 -60.65 3.50 -20.33
CA GLN A 568 -60.15 2.57 -19.29
C GLN A 568 -60.24 1.06 -19.61
N GLU A 569 -59.37 0.25 -18.99
CA GLU A 569 -59.80 -0.83 -18.06
C GLU A 569 -58.63 -1.36 -17.18
N GLN A 570 -58.93 -1.79 -15.94
CA GLN A 570 -57.97 -2.28 -14.94
C GLN A 570 -58.67 -3.21 -13.92
N GLN A 571 -57.92 -4.10 -13.24
CA GLN A 571 -58.32 -4.93 -12.07
C GLN A 571 -59.20 -6.15 -12.43
N ALA A 572 -59.32 -7.26 -11.66
CA ALA A 572 -58.86 -7.69 -10.32
C ALA A 572 -58.93 -9.27 -10.25
N SER A 573 -58.46 -10.05 -9.25
CA SER A 573 -57.50 -9.92 -8.13
C SER A 573 -57.36 -11.32 -7.43
N CYS A 574 -56.73 -11.40 -6.25
CA CYS A 574 -56.82 -12.46 -5.21
C CYS A 574 -56.09 -13.82 -5.40
N CYS A 575 -55.57 -14.51 -4.36
CA CYS A 575 -55.11 -14.10 -3.01
C CYS A 575 -54.33 -15.23 -2.28
N LEU A 576 -53.23 -14.87 -1.60
CA LEU A 576 -52.74 -15.36 -0.27
C LEU A 576 -52.77 -16.85 0.14
N ALA A 577 -51.58 -17.40 0.48
CA ALA A 577 -51.31 -18.08 1.76
C ALA A 577 -49.78 -18.14 2.03
N ALA A 578 -49.37 -18.17 3.31
CA ALA A 578 -47.97 -18.00 3.73
C ALA A 578 -47.27 -19.30 4.17
N GLY A 579 -45.93 -19.33 4.02
CA GLY A 579 -45.03 -20.35 4.54
C GLY A 579 -43.59 -19.95 4.28
N GLY A 580 -42.80 -19.70 5.32
CA GLY A 580 -41.52 -18.98 5.20
C GLY A 580 -40.37 -19.80 4.60
N LEU A 581 -39.53 -19.15 3.81
CA LEU A 581 -38.16 -19.58 3.48
C LEU A 581 -37.29 -18.33 3.21
N ARG A 582 -35.97 -18.52 3.34
CA ARG A 582 -34.93 -17.48 3.43
C ARG A 582 -34.91 -16.53 2.22
N HIS A 583 -34.42 -15.31 2.41
CA HIS A 583 -34.03 -14.41 1.31
C HIS A 583 -32.98 -15.09 0.41
N GLN A 584 -33.43 -15.66 -0.71
CA GLN A 584 -32.58 -15.91 -1.86
C GLN A 584 -32.42 -14.60 -2.62
N GLY A 585 -31.20 -14.07 -2.68
CA GLY A 585 -30.83 -13.14 -3.75
C GLY A 585 -30.77 -13.92 -5.06
N ASN A 586 -31.44 -13.42 -6.11
CA ASN A 586 -31.43 -14.04 -7.43
C ASN A 586 -30.05 -13.92 -8.11
N ALA A 587 -29.11 -14.81 -7.75
CA ALA A 587 -27.91 -15.05 -8.55
C ALA A 587 -28.29 -15.86 -9.79
N GLN A 588 -28.02 -15.33 -10.99
CA GLN A 588 -28.15 -16.14 -12.21
C GLN A 588 -27.04 -17.18 -12.28
N PRO A 589 -27.34 -18.43 -12.68
CA PRO A 589 -26.38 -19.53 -12.63
C PRO A 589 -25.28 -19.38 -13.67
N ILE A 590 -24.03 -19.47 -13.24
CA ILE A 590 -22.86 -19.09 -14.04
C ILE A 590 -22.40 -20.25 -14.93
N ALA A 591 -22.07 -19.95 -16.18
CA ALA A 591 -21.62 -20.94 -17.15
C ALA A 591 -20.19 -21.42 -16.87
N ILE A 592 -19.99 -22.74 -16.73
CA ILE A 592 -18.68 -23.40 -16.55
C ILE A 592 -18.54 -24.64 -17.43
N PRO A 593 -17.31 -25.14 -17.69
CA PRO A 593 -17.08 -26.42 -18.35
C PRO A 593 -17.83 -27.57 -17.65
N ALA A 594 -18.41 -28.47 -18.45
CA ALA A 594 -19.25 -29.57 -17.95
C ALA A 594 -18.53 -30.47 -16.92
N TRP A 595 -17.21 -30.65 -17.02
CA TRP A 595 -16.43 -31.45 -16.06
C TRP A 595 -16.26 -30.78 -14.70
N MET A 596 -16.42 -29.46 -14.61
CA MET A 596 -16.36 -28.70 -13.35
C MET A 596 -17.72 -28.70 -12.61
N GLN A 597 -18.84 -28.98 -13.28
CA GLN A 597 -20.17 -28.94 -12.64
C GLN A 597 -20.36 -29.88 -11.44
N PRO A 598 -19.86 -31.14 -11.43
CA PRO A 598 -20.04 -32.06 -10.31
C PRO A 598 -19.39 -31.61 -9.00
N TYR A 599 -18.57 -30.56 -9.03
CA TYR A 599 -17.95 -29.96 -7.85
C TYR A 599 -18.88 -28.97 -7.13
N PHE A 600 -19.88 -28.40 -7.81
CA PHE A 600 -20.75 -27.33 -7.29
C PHE A 600 -22.17 -27.80 -6.96
N ALA A 601 -22.93 -26.95 -6.28
CA ALA A 601 -24.33 -27.23 -5.94
C ALA A 601 -25.21 -27.29 -7.20
N GLU A 602 -26.19 -28.19 -7.22
CA GLU A 602 -27.18 -28.28 -8.30
C GLU A 602 -27.90 -26.93 -8.49
N GLY A 603 -28.01 -26.48 -9.74
CA GLY A 603 -28.62 -25.19 -10.08
C GLY A 603 -27.76 -23.95 -9.82
N SER A 604 -26.57 -24.05 -9.22
CA SER A 604 -25.65 -22.90 -9.05
C SER A 604 -24.91 -22.51 -10.34
N THR A 605 -24.82 -23.42 -11.30
CA THR A 605 -24.04 -23.27 -12.53
C THR A 605 -24.78 -23.80 -13.77
N THR A 606 -24.39 -23.32 -14.94
CA THR A 606 -24.89 -23.76 -16.26
C THR A 606 -23.74 -24.31 -17.11
N ILE A 607 -24.07 -24.99 -18.22
CA ILE A 607 -23.05 -25.54 -19.14
C ILE A 607 -22.54 -24.41 -20.02
N LEU A 608 -21.23 -24.19 -20.02
CA LEU A 608 -20.57 -23.31 -20.99
C LEU A 608 -20.65 -23.94 -22.40
N PRO A 609 -21.25 -23.26 -23.40
CA PRO A 609 -21.33 -23.80 -24.76
C PRO A 609 -19.95 -23.88 -25.39
N ALA A 610 -19.71 -24.94 -26.17
CA ALA A 610 -18.48 -25.09 -26.94
C ALA A 610 -18.36 -23.98 -27.98
N GLY A 611 -17.23 -23.28 -28.00
CA GLY A 611 -16.93 -22.24 -28.98
C GLY A 611 -15.50 -22.39 -29.49
N ASP A 612 -15.31 -22.19 -30.80
CA ASP A 612 -14.01 -22.26 -31.45
C ASP A 612 -13.09 -21.13 -30.95
N ARG A 613 -12.13 -21.46 -30.08
CA ARG A 613 -11.24 -20.50 -29.40
C ARG A 613 -9.75 -20.84 -29.57
N GLY A 614 -9.29 -20.82 -30.82
CA GLY A 614 -7.87 -20.73 -31.17
C GLY A 614 -6.98 -21.93 -30.81
N PRO A 615 -5.65 -21.84 -31.06
CA PRO A 615 -4.69 -22.88 -30.69
C PRO A 615 -4.41 -22.87 -29.18
N VAL A 616 -4.67 -24.00 -28.54
CA VAL A 616 -4.53 -24.21 -27.08
C VAL A 616 -3.16 -24.85 -26.79
N LYS A 617 -2.38 -24.29 -25.86
CA LYS A 617 -1.14 -24.96 -25.40
C LYS A 617 -1.53 -26.14 -24.50
N HIS A 618 -1.08 -27.34 -24.86
CA HIS A 618 -1.22 -28.51 -24.02
C HIS A 618 -0.22 -28.51 -22.85
N ASN A 619 -0.61 -29.14 -21.74
CA ASN A 619 0.35 -29.53 -20.70
C ASN A 619 1.17 -30.73 -21.22
N SER A 620 2.48 -30.67 -20.98
CA SER A 620 3.46 -31.69 -21.32
C SER A 620 3.43 -32.79 -20.26
N PHE A 621 3.44 -32.42 -18.96
CA PHE A 621 3.26 -33.38 -17.87
C PHE A 621 1.79 -33.79 -17.68
N ILE A 622 1.57 -35.09 -17.53
CA ILE A 622 0.27 -35.70 -17.21
C ILE A 622 0.46 -36.56 -15.95
N GLY A 623 -0.35 -36.30 -14.93
CA GLY A 623 -0.29 -37.01 -13.66
C GLY A 623 -0.52 -36.10 -12.46
N SER A 624 -0.02 -36.52 -11.30
CA SER A 624 -0.22 -35.82 -10.03
C SER A 624 1.01 -35.87 -9.14
N TYR A 625 1.18 -34.85 -8.29
CA TYR A 625 2.23 -34.79 -7.28
C TYR A 625 1.73 -34.13 -5.99
N THR A 626 2.36 -34.50 -4.86
CA THR A 626 2.18 -33.83 -3.56
C THR A 626 3.54 -33.31 -3.10
N ALA A 627 3.61 -31.99 -2.86
CA ALA A 627 4.79 -31.31 -2.33
C ALA A 627 4.53 -30.81 -0.90
N ARG A 628 5.56 -30.84 -0.06
CA ARG A 628 5.64 -30.12 1.21
C ARG A 628 6.57 -28.93 1.05
N MET A 629 6.10 -27.76 1.45
CA MET A 629 6.89 -26.54 1.53
C MET A 629 6.99 -26.11 3.00
N THR A 630 8.22 -26.00 3.47
CA THR A 630 8.58 -25.61 4.84
C THR A 630 9.27 -24.25 4.75
N ILE A 631 8.69 -23.25 5.42
CA ILE A 631 9.22 -21.89 5.50
C ILE A 631 9.74 -21.72 6.93
N HIS A 632 11.00 -21.31 7.06
CA HIS A 632 11.68 -21.17 8.34
C HIS A 632 11.79 -19.69 8.71
N ASP A 633 11.24 -19.30 9.86
CA ASP A 633 11.43 -17.97 10.41
C ASP A 633 12.84 -17.85 11.04
N THR A 634 13.60 -16.84 10.60
CA THR A 634 14.97 -16.58 11.08
C THR A 634 15.04 -15.80 12.39
N LEU A 635 13.91 -15.36 12.94
CA LEU A 635 13.84 -14.55 14.17
C LEU A 635 13.17 -15.31 15.33
N ASP A 636 11.98 -15.88 15.12
CA ASP A 636 11.15 -16.42 16.22
C ASP A 636 10.96 -17.95 16.24
N GLY A 637 11.62 -18.69 15.33
CA GLY A 637 11.66 -20.16 15.37
C GLY A 637 10.34 -20.88 15.03
N ILE A 638 9.31 -20.15 14.60
CA ILE A 638 8.06 -20.73 14.09
C ILE A 638 8.31 -21.22 12.65
N THR A 639 7.96 -22.47 12.38
CA THR A 639 8.07 -23.08 11.05
C THR A 639 6.69 -23.17 10.41
N GLN A 640 6.45 -22.44 9.31
CA GLN A 640 5.21 -22.60 8.55
C GLN A 640 5.33 -23.79 7.60
N MET A 641 4.41 -24.75 7.69
CA MET A 641 4.30 -25.87 6.75
C MET A 641 3.08 -25.71 5.86
N LEU A 642 3.28 -25.96 4.57
CA LEU A 642 2.25 -25.89 3.53
C LEU A 642 2.31 -27.17 2.72
N TYR A 643 1.15 -27.78 2.45
CA TYR A 643 1.04 -28.91 1.55
C TYR A 643 0.39 -28.47 0.26
N LEU A 644 0.93 -28.96 -0.85
CA LEU A 644 0.42 -28.69 -2.18
C LEU A 644 0.17 -30.00 -2.91
N SER A 645 -1.07 -30.24 -3.31
CA SER A 645 -1.42 -31.36 -4.19
C SER A 645 -1.90 -30.83 -5.53
N ALA A 646 -1.32 -31.36 -6.62
CA ALA A 646 -1.65 -30.97 -7.99
C ALA A 646 -1.99 -32.20 -8.84
N TRP A 647 -2.95 -32.02 -9.73
CA TRP A 647 -3.37 -32.99 -10.75
C TRP A 647 -3.51 -32.26 -12.09
N GLN A 648 -3.03 -32.86 -13.18
CA GLN A 648 -3.19 -32.30 -14.52
C GLN A 648 -3.23 -33.36 -15.62
N ASP A 649 -3.96 -33.05 -16.69
CA ASP A 649 -3.91 -33.73 -17.98
C ASP A 649 -3.52 -32.75 -19.10
N SER A 650 -3.62 -33.17 -20.36
CA SER A 650 -3.20 -32.38 -21.53
C SER A 650 -3.91 -31.02 -21.70
N THR A 651 -5.03 -30.76 -21.02
CA THR A 651 -5.82 -29.51 -21.18
C THR A 651 -6.43 -28.97 -19.88
N ARG A 652 -6.41 -29.74 -18.79
CA ARG A 652 -7.07 -29.42 -17.52
C ARG A 652 -6.08 -29.53 -16.36
N GLY A 653 -6.35 -28.75 -15.31
CA GLY A 653 -5.54 -28.74 -14.08
C GLY A 653 -6.40 -28.49 -12.84
N VAL A 654 -6.01 -29.12 -11.74
CA VAL A 654 -6.53 -28.86 -10.39
C VAL A 654 -5.36 -28.75 -9.42
N MET A 655 -5.32 -27.70 -8.61
CA MET A 655 -4.31 -27.50 -7.57
C MET A 655 -4.99 -27.15 -6.25
N GLN A 656 -4.49 -27.72 -5.16
CA GLN A 656 -4.99 -27.52 -3.80
C GLN A 656 -3.84 -27.06 -2.90
N LEU A 657 -4.01 -25.92 -2.23
CA LEU A 657 -3.14 -25.46 -1.15
C LEU A 657 -3.80 -25.79 0.19
N GLU A 658 -3.09 -26.54 1.02
CA GLU A 658 -3.53 -26.94 2.36
C GLU A 658 -2.59 -26.33 3.42
N LEU A 659 -3.15 -25.56 4.36
CA LEU A 659 -2.40 -25.09 5.54
C LEU A 659 -2.18 -26.22 6.57
N VAL A 660 -3.08 -27.21 6.56
CA VAL A 660 -3.02 -28.43 7.38
C VAL A 660 -3.44 -29.57 6.46
N ARG A 661 -2.67 -30.68 6.44
CA ARG A 661 -2.89 -31.77 5.49
C ARG A 661 -4.33 -32.31 5.55
N GLY A 662 -5.02 -32.34 4.42
CA GLY A 662 -6.43 -32.73 4.28
C GLY A 662 -7.46 -31.62 4.53
N LEU A 663 -7.04 -30.36 4.78
CA LEU A 663 -7.91 -29.19 4.87
C LEU A 663 -7.53 -28.16 3.79
N PRO A 664 -8.20 -28.17 2.62
CA PRO A 664 -7.89 -27.24 1.55
C PRO A 664 -8.31 -25.82 1.93
N HIS A 665 -7.38 -24.89 1.77
CA HIS A 665 -7.58 -23.45 2.00
C HIS A 665 -7.97 -22.75 0.69
N THR A 666 -7.18 -22.97 -0.37
CA THR A 666 -7.44 -22.44 -1.71
C THR A 666 -7.37 -23.56 -2.73
N ILE A 667 -8.32 -23.58 -3.66
CA ILE A 667 -8.41 -24.57 -4.73
C ILE A 667 -8.53 -23.83 -6.06
N TRP A 668 -7.71 -24.23 -7.03
CA TRP A 668 -7.71 -23.70 -8.39
C TRP A 668 -8.14 -24.79 -9.37
N PHE A 669 -9.05 -24.44 -10.28
CA PHE A 669 -9.42 -25.25 -11.44
C PHE A 669 -9.06 -24.47 -12.71
N ALA A 670 -8.48 -25.15 -13.69
CA ALA A 670 -8.16 -24.59 -14.99
C ALA A 670 -8.63 -25.52 -16.12
N ASP A 671 -9.32 -24.95 -17.10
CA ASP A 671 -9.58 -25.57 -18.39
C ASP A 671 -9.04 -24.66 -19.49
N ILE A 672 -7.91 -25.06 -20.06
CA ILE A 672 -7.18 -24.30 -21.09
C ILE A 672 -7.96 -24.35 -22.42
N GLY A 673 -8.71 -25.41 -22.69
CA GLY A 673 -9.55 -25.53 -23.88
C GLY A 673 -10.79 -24.61 -23.84
N ALA A 674 -11.41 -24.49 -22.68
CA ALA A 674 -12.54 -23.59 -22.45
C ALA A 674 -12.16 -22.15 -22.11
N ASN A 675 -10.85 -21.84 -21.99
CA ASN A 675 -10.33 -20.60 -21.41
C ASN A 675 -10.95 -20.25 -20.04
N THR A 676 -11.35 -21.23 -19.22
CA THR A 676 -12.06 -20.97 -17.96
C THR A 676 -11.21 -21.31 -16.74
N GLY A 677 -11.11 -20.37 -15.80
CA GLY A 677 -10.49 -20.56 -14.49
C GLY A 677 -11.50 -20.40 -13.36
N VAL A 678 -11.32 -21.18 -12.29
CA VAL A 678 -12.07 -21.04 -11.04
C VAL A 678 -11.13 -21.01 -9.84
N VAL A 679 -11.30 -20.02 -8.96
CA VAL A 679 -10.67 -19.98 -7.62
C VAL A 679 -11.76 -20.19 -6.58
N ALA A 680 -11.63 -21.24 -5.77
CA ALA A 680 -12.45 -21.47 -4.60
C ALA A 680 -11.63 -21.22 -3.33
N ASN A 681 -12.07 -20.28 -2.49
CA ASN A 681 -11.43 -19.97 -1.21
C ASN A 681 -12.32 -20.45 -0.05
N ALA A 682 -11.76 -21.27 0.85
CA ALA A 682 -12.45 -21.75 2.04
C ALA A 682 -12.86 -20.61 2.98
N ILE A 683 -12.06 -19.53 3.04
CA ILE A 683 -12.42 -18.30 3.74
C ILE A 683 -13.54 -17.60 2.97
N GLY A 684 -14.70 -17.45 3.61
CA GLY A 684 -15.89 -16.88 3.00
C GLY A 684 -16.66 -17.80 2.04
N ARG A 685 -16.13 -19.00 1.73
CA ARG A 685 -16.74 -20.01 0.83
C ARG A 685 -17.24 -19.42 -0.49
N LYS A 686 -16.36 -18.75 -1.23
CA LYS A 686 -16.67 -18.18 -2.55
C LYS A 686 -15.90 -18.88 -3.65
N ALA A 687 -16.59 -19.15 -4.76
CA ALA A 687 -16.02 -19.68 -5.98
C ALA A 687 -16.13 -18.63 -7.10
N VAL A 688 -14.99 -18.10 -7.52
CA VAL A 688 -14.91 -17.02 -8.51
C VAL A 688 -14.65 -17.63 -9.89
N VAL A 689 -15.53 -17.34 -10.85
CA VAL A 689 -15.46 -17.86 -12.23
C VAL A 689 -15.15 -16.74 -13.22
N SER A 690 -14.20 -16.98 -14.15
CA SER A 690 -13.93 -16.12 -15.31
C SER A 690 -13.00 -16.76 -16.34
N ASP A 691 -12.65 -15.98 -17.36
CA ASP A 691 -11.50 -16.27 -18.21
C ASP A 691 -10.22 -16.52 -17.38
N LEU A 692 -9.39 -17.49 -17.79
CA LEU A 692 -8.16 -17.88 -17.07
C LEU A 692 -7.29 -16.68 -16.65
N HIS A 693 -7.06 -15.74 -17.57
CA HIS A 693 -6.21 -14.56 -17.34
C HIS A 693 -6.72 -13.57 -16.27
N ARG A 694 -7.97 -13.71 -15.82
CA ARG A 694 -8.59 -12.85 -14.78
C ARG A 694 -8.63 -13.50 -13.41
N VAL A 695 -8.64 -14.84 -13.36
CA VAL A 695 -8.80 -15.62 -12.13
C VAL A 695 -7.48 -16.20 -11.65
N LEU A 696 -6.60 -16.55 -12.59
CA LEU A 696 -5.29 -17.12 -12.34
C LEU A 696 -4.26 -16.06 -12.72
N LEU A 697 -3.29 -15.78 -11.84
CA LEU A 697 -2.22 -14.82 -12.08
C LEU A 697 -1.20 -15.37 -13.09
N VAL A 698 -1.62 -15.51 -14.35
CA VAL A 698 -0.78 -15.85 -15.48
C VAL A 698 0.31 -14.79 -15.61
N ASP A 699 1.57 -15.22 -15.46
CA ASP A 699 2.70 -14.31 -15.53
C ASP A 699 2.85 -13.70 -16.92
N ARG A 700 3.38 -12.46 -16.99
CA ARG A 700 3.84 -11.82 -18.24
C ARG A 700 5.04 -12.53 -18.90
N LEU A 701 5.34 -13.77 -18.51
CA LEU A 701 6.39 -14.59 -19.09
C LEU A 701 5.99 -15.20 -20.44
N ARG A 702 4.69 -15.27 -20.76
CA ARG A 702 4.19 -15.74 -22.08
C ARG A 702 2.93 -14.99 -22.53
N GLU A 703 2.97 -14.46 -23.75
CA GLU A 703 1.77 -14.48 -24.60
C GLU A 703 1.48 -15.94 -24.96
N PRO A 704 0.21 -16.39 -25.02
CA PRO A 704 -0.13 -17.72 -25.54
C PRO A 704 0.54 -17.95 -26.90
N GLY A 705 1.49 -18.90 -26.96
CA GLY A 705 2.22 -19.26 -28.18
C GLY A 705 3.69 -18.82 -28.27
N LYS A 706 4.24 -17.99 -27.36
CA LYS A 706 5.67 -17.63 -27.37
C LYS A 706 6.44 -18.26 -26.21
N ILE A 707 7.43 -19.09 -26.52
CA ILE A 707 8.38 -19.68 -25.55
C ILE A 707 9.59 -18.76 -25.43
N ARG A 708 9.85 -18.25 -24.23
CA ARG A 708 11.12 -17.61 -23.88
C ARG A 708 12.04 -18.66 -23.27
N GLU A 709 13.16 -18.93 -23.92
CA GLU A 709 14.21 -19.80 -23.39
C GLU A 709 14.98 -19.06 -22.28
N PHE A 710 15.34 -19.79 -21.22
CA PHE A 710 16.21 -19.29 -20.16
C PHE A 710 17.64 -19.77 -20.44
N ALA A 711 18.63 -18.99 -20.00
CA ALA A 711 20.01 -19.44 -20.01
C ALA A 711 20.16 -20.71 -19.15
N PRO A 712 21.01 -21.69 -19.53
CA PRO A 712 21.19 -22.91 -18.78
C PRO A 712 21.69 -22.62 -17.36
N LEU A 713 21.14 -23.34 -16.37
CA LEU A 713 21.55 -23.24 -14.98
C LEU A 713 22.97 -23.80 -14.79
N HIS A 714 23.77 -23.13 -13.97
CA HIS A 714 25.07 -23.66 -13.54
C HIS A 714 24.87 -24.61 -12.36
N LEU A 715 25.06 -25.90 -12.61
CA LEU A 715 24.86 -26.99 -11.65
C LEU A 715 26.17 -27.75 -11.45
N GLU A 716 26.67 -27.80 -10.23
CA GLU A 716 27.87 -28.56 -9.86
C GLU A 716 27.47 -29.84 -9.12
N ALA A 717 27.89 -31.01 -9.62
CA ALA A 717 27.48 -32.29 -9.05
C ALA A 717 28.29 -32.62 -7.78
N THR A 718 27.61 -32.80 -6.65
CA THR A 718 28.27 -33.11 -5.36
C THR A 718 28.64 -34.58 -5.18
N GLY A 719 28.17 -35.46 -6.08
CA GLY A 719 28.35 -36.90 -6.03
C GLY A 719 27.45 -37.64 -5.04
N ARG A 720 26.59 -36.94 -4.29
CA ARG A 720 25.61 -37.56 -3.37
C ARG A 720 24.35 -38.00 -4.11
N ILE A 721 23.79 -39.13 -3.67
CA ILE A 721 22.54 -39.71 -4.17
C ILE A 721 21.62 -39.96 -2.97
N ASP A 722 20.35 -39.57 -3.09
CA ASP A 722 19.28 -39.80 -2.11
C ASP A 722 18.04 -40.39 -2.81
N THR A 723 17.14 -41.05 -2.06
CA THR A 723 15.89 -41.60 -2.60
C THR A 723 14.69 -40.78 -2.12
N ILE A 724 14.10 -39.99 -3.01
CA ILE A 724 13.04 -39.02 -2.68
C ILE A 724 11.80 -39.36 -3.50
N ALA A 725 10.63 -39.43 -2.85
CA ALA A 725 9.38 -39.93 -3.46
C ALA A 725 9.52 -41.28 -4.22
N GLY A 726 10.43 -42.15 -3.79
CA GLY A 726 10.73 -43.43 -4.43
C GLY A 726 11.70 -43.37 -5.62
N MET A 727 12.19 -42.19 -6.00
CA MET A 727 13.10 -42.00 -7.13
C MET A 727 14.55 -41.73 -6.68
N PRO A 728 15.57 -42.33 -7.31
CA PRO A 728 16.97 -42.00 -7.06
C PRO A 728 17.30 -40.63 -7.63
N CYS A 729 17.74 -39.70 -6.77
CA CYS A 729 18.01 -38.30 -7.10
C CYS A 729 19.46 -37.94 -6.80
N THR A 730 20.12 -37.23 -7.70
CA THR A 730 21.48 -36.72 -7.50
C THR A 730 21.44 -35.30 -6.94
N GLN A 731 22.29 -35.00 -5.94
CA GLN A 731 22.43 -33.66 -5.39
C GLN A 731 23.39 -32.81 -6.23
N TYR A 732 22.95 -31.60 -6.57
CA TYR A 732 23.73 -30.55 -7.21
C TYR A 732 23.71 -29.27 -6.38
N ASP A 733 24.81 -28.52 -6.47
CA ASP A 733 24.90 -27.14 -6.01
C ASP A 733 24.46 -26.24 -7.17
N LEU A 734 23.35 -25.52 -7.02
CA LEU A 734 22.87 -24.52 -7.97
C LEU A 734 23.49 -23.17 -7.61
N ILE A 735 24.23 -22.56 -8.55
CA ILE A 735 24.84 -21.25 -8.37
C ILE A 735 24.07 -20.20 -9.17
N GLU A 736 23.38 -19.28 -8.48
CA GLU A 736 22.70 -18.12 -9.09
C GLU A 736 23.30 -16.81 -8.55
N GLY A 737 24.22 -16.22 -9.33
CA GLY A 737 24.89 -14.97 -8.97
C GLY A 737 25.91 -15.13 -7.84
N ARG A 738 25.50 -14.88 -6.59
CA ARG A 738 26.31 -15.11 -5.37
C ARG A 738 25.68 -16.15 -4.44
N ASP A 739 24.48 -16.61 -4.75
CA ASP A 739 23.72 -17.51 -3.89
C ASP A 739 23.92 -18.95 -4.34
N THR A 740 24.14 -19.85 -3.38
CA THR A 740 24.23 -21.29 -3.59
C THR A 740 23.01 -21.96 -2.98
N MET A 741 22.36 -22.84 -3.73
CA MET A 741 21.15 -23.57 -3.33
C MET A 741 21.33 -25.06 -3.56
N ASP A 742 20.89 -25.90 -2.60
CA ASP A 742 20.97 -27.35 -2.74
C ASP A 742 19.73 -27.86 -3.51
N THR A 743 19.96 -28.63 -4.58
CA THR A 743 18.88 -29.24 -5.37
C THR A 743 19.12 -30.73 -5.60
N TRP A 744 18.06 -31.54 -5.47
CA TRP A 744 18.07 -32.97 -5.77
C TRP A 744 17.22 -33.20 -7.00
N THR A 745 17.82 -33.73 -8.06
CA THR A 745 17.15 -33.88 -9.35
C THR A 745 17.24 -35.29 -9.91
N ALA A 746 16.28 -35.63 -10.77
CA ALA A 746 16.36 -36.79 -11.65
C ALA A 746 16.01 -36.38 -13.09
N ALA A 747 16.73 -36.96 -14.06
CA ALA A 747 16.55 -36.71 -15.49
C ALA A 747 15.32 -37.47 -16.04
N ILE A 748 14.12 -36.99 -15.69
CA ILE A 748 12.84 -37.60 -16.03
C ILE A 748 11.99 -36.58 -16.79
N ALA A 749 11.85 -36.74 -18.11
CA ALA A 749 10.97 -35.89 -18.91
C ALA A 749 9.56 -36.51 -19.04
N PRO A 750 8.48 -35.72 -19.09
CA PRO A 750 8.42 -34.26 -18.88
C PRO A 750 8.33 -33.89 -17.38
N SER A 751 8.83 -32.72 -17.01
CA SER A 751 8.80 -32.23 -15.63
C SER A 751 7.43 -31.62 -15.25
N PRO A 752 6.87 -31.88 -14.05
CA PRO A 752 5.61 -31.28 -13.63
C PRO A 752 5.70 -29.74 -13.52
N PHE A 753 6.90 -29.21 -13.31
CA PHE A 753 7.12 -27.77 -13.21
C PHE A 753 7.27 -27.10 -14.59
N ALA A 754 7.45 -27.87 -15.68
CA ALA A 754 7.59 -27.37 -17.05
C ALA A 754 6.27 -26.90 -17.71
N ASP A 755 5.15 -26.93 -16.97
CA ASP A 755 3.87 -26.32 -17.40
C ASP A 755 3.21 -25.41 -16.36
N GLY A 756 3.63 -25.46 -15.09
CA GLY A 756 3.00 -24.75 -13.96
C GLY A 756 2.64 -23.26 -14.19
N PRO A 757 3.53 -22.39 -14.72
CA PRO A 757 3.24 -20.98 -14.99
C PRO A 757 2.10 -20.71 -16.00
N ALA A 758 1.59 -21.73 -16.70
CA ALA A 758 0.49 -21.55 -17.65
C ALA A 758 -0.87 -21.32 -16.97
N TRP A 759 -1.05 -21.81 -15.74
CA TRP A 759 -2.32 -21.70 -15.00
C TRP A 759 -2.19 -21.68 -13.46
N ILE A 760 -1.01 -21.90 -12.89
CA ILE A 760 -0.78 -21.71 -11.45
C ILE A 760 -0.47 -20.22 -11.17
N PRO A 761 -1.08 -19.57 -10.14
CA PRO A 761 -0.76 -18.19 -9.78
C PRO A 761 0.60 -18.10 -9.05
N LEU A 762 1.68 -18.07 -9.83
CA LEU A 762 3.07 -18.02 -9.33
C LEU A 762 3.50 -16.68 -8.71
N ASN A 763 2.57 -15.75 -8.53
CA ASN A 763 2.78 -14.44 -7.95
C ASN A 763 2.51 -14.38 -6.44
N GLU A 764 1.78 -15.35 -5.90
CA GLU A 764 1.26 -15.33 -4.53
C GLU A 764 2.30 -15.86 -3.52
N GLY A 765 2.61 -15.07 -2.49
CA GLY A 765 3.40 -15.48 -1.32
C GLY A 765 4.58 -16.44 -1.60
N PRO A 766 4.63 -17.63 -0.97
CA PRO A 766 5.71 -18.60 -1.12
C PRO A 766 5.60 -19.48 -2.39
N LEU A 767 4.49 -19.42 -3.14
CA LEU A 767 4.35 -20.14 -4.42
C LEU A 767 5.29 -19.59 -5.51
N LYS A 768 5.88 -18.40 -5.29
CA LYS A 768 6.96 -17.85 -6.13
C LYS A 768 8.13 -18.81 -6.35
N THR A 769 8.41 -19.72 -5.42
CA THR A 769 9.46 -20.75 -5.53
C THR A 769 9.33 -21.62 -6.79
N PHE A 770 8.11 -21.91 -7.24
CA PHE A 770 7.87 -22.70 -8.46
C PHE A 770 8.37 -22.01 -9.75
N ARG A 771 8.61 -20.68 -9.74
CA ARG A 771 9.28 -19.96 -10.85
C ARG A 771 10.77 -20.31 -10.98
N LEU A 772 11.42 -20.72 -9.89
CA LEU A 772 12.81 -21.19 -9.95
C LEU A 772 12.86 -22.62 -10.46
N LEU A 773 11.93 -23.48 -10.02
CA LEU A 773 11.78 -24.86 -10.50
C LEU A 773 11.53 -24.91 -12.02
N TRP A 774 10.80 -23.93 -12.58
CA TRP A 774 10.63 -23.77 -14.02
C TRP A 774 11.95 -23.77 -14.81
N LYS A 775 13.01 -23.13 -14.28
CA LYS A 775 14.30 -22.97 -15.00
C LYS A 775 15.02 -24.29 -15.26
N PHE A 776 14.64 -25.37 -14.56
CA PHE A 776 15.20 -26.72 -14.74
C PHE A 776 14.67 -27.44 -15.99
N GLY A 777 13.65 -26.89 -16.68
CA GLY A 777 13.12 -27.44 -17.92
C GLY A 777 12.61 -28.87 -17.74
N ASP A 778 13.12 -29.80 -18.54
CA ASP A 778 12.76 -31.23 -18.50
C ASP A 778 13.33 -31.99 -17.28
N THR A 779 14.11 -31.34 -16.41
CA THR A 779 14.65 -31.95 -15.20
C THR A 779 13.67 -31.82 -14.04
N VAL A 780 13.35 -32.94 -13.36
CA VAL A 780 12.46 -32.93 -12.18
C VAL A 780 13.27 -32.64 -10.93
N VAL A 781 12.88 -31.61 -10.19
CA VAL A 781 13.42 -31.26 -8.88
C VAL A 781 12.60 -31.94 -7.78
N PHE A 782 13.19 -32.90 -7.08
CA PHE A 782 12.54 -33.65 -6.00
C PHE A 782 12.71 -32.98 -4.63
N ARG A 783 13.80 -32.24 -4.42
CA ARG A 783 14.02 -31.39 -3.24
C ARG A 783 14.79 -30.14 -3.64
N PHE A 784 14.38 -28.99 -3.12
CA PHE A 784 15.02 -27.69 -3.29
C PHE A 784 15.16 -27.00 -1.93
N GLN A 785 16.36 -26.52 -1.62
CA GLN A 785 16.66 -25.83 -0.36
C GLN A 785 17.33 -24.48 -0.61
N LEU A 786 16.69 -23.42 -0.12
CA LEU A 786 17.24 -22.08 -0.01
C LEU A 786 17.50 -21.81 1.47
N VAL A 787 18.68 -22.21 1.96
CA VAL A 787 19.01 -22.16 3.39
C VAL A 787 19.30 -20.72 3.82
N PRO A 788 18.78 -20.23 4.97
CA PRO A 788 17.91 -20.92 5.93
C PRO A 788 16.41 -20.85 5.61
N LEU A 789 16.00 -20.06 4.62
CA LEU A 789 14.63 -19.54 4.42
C LEU A 789 13.56 -20.60 4.09
N LEU A 790 13.86 -21.55 3.18
CA LEU A 790 12.83 -22.39 2.58
C LEU A 790 13.34 -23.79 2.19
N THR A 791 12.47 -24.79 2.36
CA THR A 791 12.65 -26.15 1.84
C THR A 791 11.39 -26.59 1.11
N LEU A 792 11.52 -27.03 -0.14
CA LEU A 792 10.45 -27.69 -0.90
C LEU A 792 10.86 -29.13 -1.19
N GLU A 793 9.96 -30.07 -0.96
CA GLU A 793 10.21 -31.51 -1.15
C GLU A 793 8.98 -32.22 -1.73
N LEU A 794 9.16 -33.03 -2.77
CA LEU A 794 8.14 -33.94 -3.27
C LEU A 794 7.99 -35.12 -2.31
N LEU A 795 6.77 -35.30 -1.79
CA LEU A 795 6.38 -36.45 -0.96
C LEU A 795 5.87 -37.60 -1.83
N GLU A 796 5.07 -37.27 -2.86
CA GLU A 796 4.40 -38.21 -3.75
C GLU A 796 4.57 -37.72 -5.20
N TYR A 797 4.92 -38.62 -6.11
CA TYR A 797 5.08 -38.34 -7.54
C TYR A 797 4.49 -39.48 -8.36
N HIS A 798 3.43 -39.19 -9.11
CA HIS A 798 2.65 -40.17 -9.85
C HIS A 798 2.45 -39.71 -11.31
N PRO A 799 3.43 -39.96 -12.19
CA PRO A 799 3.30 -39.69 -13.63
C PRO A 799 2.33 -40.69 -14.29
N GLY A 800 1.59 -40.22 -15.29
CA GLY A 800 0.60 -41.00 -16.03
C GLY A 800 -0.84 -40.57 -15.75
N ALA A 801 -1.77 -41.00 -16.62
CA ALA A 801 -3.16 -40.57 -16.54
C ALA A 801 -3.86 -41.10 -15.27
N SER A 802 -4.43 -40.19 -14.48
CA SER A 802 -5.23 -40.47 -13.29
C SER A 802 -6.53 -39.68 -13.32
N THR A 803 -7.54 -40.10 -12.55
CA THR A 803 -8.80 -39.35 -12.44
C THR A 803 -8.61 -38.06 -11.66
N PRO A 804 -9.34 -36.97 -12.01
CA PRO A 804 -9.35 -35.75 -11.21
C PRO A 804 -9.68 -36.01 -9.73
N PRO A 805 -9.14 -35.20 -8.79
CA PRO A 805 -9.46 -35.33 -7.38
C PRO A 805 -10.95 -35.08 -7.12
N ARG A 806 -11.52 -35.79 -6.13
CA ARG A 806 -12.88 -35.52 -5.63
C ARG A 806 -12.82 -34.39 -4.61
N ILE A 807 -13.55 -33.31 -4.86
CA ILE A 807 -13.62 -32.11 -4.03
C ILE A 807 -15.11 -31.73 -3.93
N ASP A 808 -15.57 -31.27 -2.77
CA ASP A 808 -16.95 -30.80 -2.57
C ASP A 808 -16.95 -29.27 -2.40
N LEU A 809 -17.49 -28.55 -3.40
CA LEU A 809 -17.75 -27.12 -3.36
C LEU A 809 -19.26 -26.81 -3.33
N GLY A 810 -20.11 -27.78 -3.01
CA GLY A 810 -21.58 -27.62 -2.92
C GLY A 810 -22.06 -26.66 -1.83
N ARG A 811 -21.14 -26.08 -1.05
CA ARG A 811 -21.38 -25.04 -0.03
C ARG A 811 -20.74 -23.70 -0.36
N TYR A 812 -20.27 -23.51 -1.59
CA TYR A 812 -19.61 -22.28 -2.04
C TYR A 812 -20.57 -21.44 -2.89
N ASP A 813 -20.61 -20.13 -2.60
CA ASP A 813 -21.32 -19.16 -3.42
C ASP A 813 -20.53 -18.94 -4.72
N VAL A 814 -21.11 -19.33 -5.86
CA VAL A 814 -20.48 -19.14 -7.17
C VAL A 814 -20.79 -17.73 -7.68
N ILE A 815 -19.76 -16.96 -8.01
CA ILE A 815 -19.87 -15.56 -8.46
C ILE A 815 -19.01 -15.28 -9.70
N PRO A 816 -19.46 -14.46 -10.65
CA PRO A 816 -18.63 -14.04 -11.78
C PRO A 816 -17.61 -12.98 -11.33
N VAL A 817 -16.45 -12.91 -11.98
CA VAL A 817 -15.43 -11.90 -11.64
C VAL A 817 -15.93 -10.45 -11.74
N THR A 818 -16.95 -10.19 -12.55
CA THR A 818 -17.58 -8.86 -12.68
C THR A 818 -18.42 -8.47 -11.46
N ALA A 819 -18.85 -9.43 -10.64
CA ALA A 819 -19.55 -9.18 -9.37
C ALA A 819 -18.58 -8.98 -8.19
N LEU A 820 -17.26 -9.06 -8.41
CA LEU A 820 -16.27 -8.84 -7.34
C LEU A 820 -15.95 -7.37 -7.05
N GLY A 821 -16.34 -6.43 -7.92
CA GLY A 821 -16.26 -4.98 -7.68
C GLY A 821 -14.91 -4.47 -7.14
N SER A 822 -14.00 -4.07 -8.04
CA SER A 822 -12.83 -3.23 -7.70
C SER A 822 -12.05 -3.66 -6.43
N THR A 823 -11.83 -4.95 -6.25
CA THR A 823 -10.75 -5.42 -5.38
C THR A 823 -9.48 -5.64 -6.20
N SER A 824 -8.74 -4.57 -6.51
CA SER A 824 -7.34 -4.66 -6.96
C SER A 824 -6.40 -5.07 -5.81
N GLY A 825 -6.79 -6.08 -5.02
CA GLY A 825 -5.85 -6.99 -4.41
C GLY A 825 -5.59 -8.10 -5.42
N ARG A 826 -4.50 -7.98 -6.20
CA ARG A 826 -3.90 -9.21 -6.74
C ARG A 826 -3.50 -10.06 -5.53
N PRO A 827 -3.88 -11.34 -5.48
CA PRO A 827 -3.40 -12.22 -4.41
C PRO A 827 -1.86 -12.40 -4.45
#